data_AF-A0A952RS28-F1
#
_entry.id   AF-A0A952RS28-F1
#
_cell.length_a   1.000
_cell.length_b   1.000
_cell.length_c   1.000
_cell.angle_alpha   90.00
_cell.angle_beta   90.00
_cell.angle_gamma   90.00
#
_symmetry.space_group_name_H-M   'P 1'
#
loop_
_entity.id
_entity.type
_entity.pdbx_description
1 polymer ?
#
loop_
_entity_poly.entity_id
_entity_poly.type
_entity_poly.pdbx_seq_one_letter_code
_entity_poly.pdbx_strand_id
1 'polypeptide(L)'
;MSDEEPTSADSIRLVVPKRKSPESIRNIAALADDETRVEALLARLEQTPDPSARSRILVEIAITMRDGLDDAEQALEALLEAWRSDPRNDDILDNLEPLVRAQDKWTELMELTRALAGAERVPDRSLAYHEAMVRWLTRDRPDPSLARQWVERVRVIDSTHALVHFMQAALSREHGDLKREIDELDLAVLSTRRKDERLPIHLLLASRYMDERTYNRVEAKKQYEQAHKLFPQMMDPLRGLEQIAVAEKDNHALADVLRRQADAEVEEPERVQILMRLAKLQELEFRRPELAAKTLERIASRSAKLDFLFDDLERCYRAARMWPELLAVLERAAISDDEPEKRAARLKRLGEVLEAKMGDIRAALDTYKRLAGLMPEDETVVTELARLAEKVSDVELAVNCRERLAELTTDPIARARHNLVAGQLLTPIDGKRARRFFEQAVASDPTNAPAWNALLWDARAENDLPRAAHYLEQRANATETPRARATCFVELAEIQQKMGNRPGMLSAYESAFLSDPSNEAAASALLEPWMAIERYEDVEKIIHVIIAAAERDRDGYRAYTARRALTKIGFELHKPDVALEAAFAAFNSRREEDEARRDLVLAASAMRADPAVLKVRDALLVIAERPDGLAPDVRVALGETLASMGESDRAASLYDEVLTESPDNERALAGLSQHHAASGNKVASLALKRQRAMAMADPKERLATLLETAEAFAKIDQEALAAEVYEAARVLAPNDLPILHKLLALYQKASKWVSLFDVLRSIAEVDADPLRRAKTYFTMGQIASVELLDRGTALEMFDRALDVDATQLEAFENIVKILTRTKDWAGLEQMYRRMLARAEARRDQRLSFVLNKQLAIILRDRVGDAQGAIEAIRAATKLVPEDDESQAILRELLSHTGQAQGAVAITLERVLKEPLDPRPYPALFDLLLTQGQRDRALCVASAMTFLDVNHPSATAWRQTYAPPPIEAIVRELGPEGYRYLLHPELDPTLTEILQICAPAVIDIALSRLSLRERMSHPGSALKGQDWLGKVVARAAQILGVPAPPKLFARKTPGPAIAAAPTKPPSLLVYTQSLAGVSREALAFMIGKRVMELTPPLLARALCPSITELKALASSAARIATEQIEPGDQPLRERLKRDDVARIGAAVRRSMMGGGRIDVVRWSQLADVSVSCAGLLLAGDLEAARAAIAIEPQAPGDLSPRDKMRELVAWYLGDACARLRQGLGLAIL
;
A
#
# COMPACT_ATOMS: atom_id res chain seq x y z
N MET A 1 -25.26 -26.24 83.36
CA MET A 1 -25.66 -25.39 84.50
C MET A 1 -24.76 -24.17 84.48
N SER A 2 -25.21 -22.94 84.52
CA SER A 2 -26.52 -22.30 84.33
C SER A 2 -26.19 -20.81 84.50
N ASP A 3 -26.72 -19.99 83.60
CA ASP A 3 -27.18 -18.62 83.83
C ASP A 3 -26.22 -17.50 84.29
N GLU A 4 -26.32 -16.42 83.51
CA GLU A 4 -26.42 -15.01 83.92
C GLU A 4 -25.16 -14.21 84.30
N GLU A 5 -24.83 -13.31 83.37
CA GLU A 5 -24.36 -11.92 83.54
C GLU A 5 -24.95 -11.20 84.78
N PRO A 6 -24.36 -10.09 85.34
CA PRO A 6 -23.89 -8.96 84.53
C PRO A 6 -22.78 -8.01 85.09
N THR A 7 -22.30 -7.18 84.16
CA THR A 7 -21.87 -5.77 84.23
C THR A 7 -21.14 -5.22 85.46
N SER A 8 -19.89 -4.81 85.25
CA SER A 8 -19.13 -3.90 86.10
C SER A 8 -19.26 -2.44 85.64
N ALA A 9 -19.67 -1.56 86.56
CA ALA A 9 -19.22 -0.18 86.58
C ALA A 9 -18.22 -0.03 87.74
N ASP A 10 -16.97 0.33 87.45
CA ASP A 10 -16.34 1.54 87.99
C ASP A 10 -14.82 1.55 87.81
N SER A 11 -14.35 2.72 87.37
CA SER A 11 -13.06 3.30 87.71
C SER A 11 -11.79 2.55 87.29
N ILE A 12 -11.24 2.96 86.13
CA ILE A 12 -9.78 2.97 85.98
C ILE A 12 -9.35 4.41 85.75
N ARG A 13 -8.91 5.00 86.88
CA ARG A 13 -8.01 6.14 86.93
C ARG A 13 -6.79 5.86 86.07
N LEU A 14 -6.40 6.89 85.30
CA LEU A 14 -5.07 7.15 84.76
C LEU A 14 -3.94 6.38 85.47
N VAL A 15 -3.39 5.36 84.79
CA VAL A 15 -2.02 4.91 85.04
C VAL A 15 -1.20 5.24 83.80
N VAL A 16 -0.54 6.39 83.88
CA VAL A 16 0.51 6.83 82.96
C VAL A 16 1.74 5.95 83.15
N PRO A 17 2.27 5.27 82.10
CA PRO A 17 3.68 4.94 82.05
C PRO A 17 4.46 6.18 81.60
N LYS A 18 5.48 6.53 82.37
CA LYS A 18 6.33 7.71 82.22
C LYS A 18 7.01 7.81 80.84
N ARG A 19 6.83 8.98 80.22
CA ARG A 19 7.72 9.74 79.31
C ARG A 19 8.57 8.95 78.28
N LYS A 20 8.25 9.19 77.00
CA LYS A 20 9.22 9.75 76.04
C LYS A 20 8.65 11.04 75.44
N SER A 21 9.52 11.97 75.10
CA SER A 21 9.30 13.39 74.80
C SER A 21 8.44 13.70 73.55
N PRO A 22 7.89 14.92 73.41
CA PRO A 22 6.80 15.26 72.49
C PRO A 22 7.26 15.68 71.08
N GLU A 23 7.94 14.81 70.31
CA GLU A 23 8.45 15.17 68.96
C GLU A 23 8.22 14.16 67.82
N SER A 24 7.38 13.12 67.96
CA SER A 24 7.30 12.01 66.98
C SER A 24 5.95 11.78 66.28
N ILE A 25 5.14 12.81 65.96
CA ILE A 25 3.88 12.63 65.21
C ILE A 25 3.79 13.63 64.05
N ARG A 26 4.51 13.38 62.94
CA ARG A 26 4.38 14.20 61.72
C ARG A 26 4.15 13.43 60.41
N ASN A 27 4.20 12.09 60.39
CA ASN A 27 3.91 11.30 59.18
C ASN A 27 3.11 10.03 59.50
N ILE A 28 1.78 10.14 59.42
CA ILE A 28 0.84 9.03 59.68
C ILE A 28 0.66 8.14 58.44
N ALA A 29 0.82 8.72 57.25
CA ALA A 29 0.71 8.00 55.96
C ALA A 29 1.88 7.03 55.66
N ALA A 30 2.88 6.96 56.54
CA ALA A 30 4.08 6.10 56.39
C ALA A 30 4.13 4.95 57.41
N LEU A 31 3.06 4.75 58.19
CA LEU A 31 2.93 3.60 59.09
C LEU A 31 2.51 2.37 58.26
N ALA A 32 3.22 1.26 58.43
CA ALA A 32 3.08 0.06 57.60
C ALA A 32 1.96 -0.90 58.06
N ASP A 33 1.40 -0.66 59.23
CA ASP A 33 0.37 -1.51 59.84
C ASP A 33 -0.90 -0.67 60.06
N ASP A 34 -2.04 -1.17 59.58
CA ASP A 34 -3.31 -0.44 59.56
C ASP A 34 -3.85 -0.17 60.97
N GLU A 35 -3.52 -1.01 61.97
CA GLU A 35 -3.81 -0.74 63.39
C GLU A 35 -3.04 0.50 63.90
N THR A 36 -1.73 0.57 63.64
CA THR A 36 -0.90 1.73 64.04
C THR A 36 -1.31 3.01 63.31
N ARG A 37 -1.82 2.87 62.08
CA ARG A 37 -2.35 3.98 61.28
C ARG A 37 -3.64 4.52 61.88
N VAL A 38 -4.56 3.64 62.30
CA VAL A 38 -5.77 4.02 63.02
C VAL A 38 -5.44 4.71 64.35
N GLU A 39 -4.54 4.16 65.17
CA GLU A 39 -4.13 4.78 66.45
C GLU A 39 -3.56 6.19 66.25
N ALA A 40 -2.73 6.37 65.21
CA ALA A 40 -2.15 7.67 64.89
C ALA A 40 -3.19 8.65 64.34
N LEU A 41 -4.16 8.18 63.54
CA LEU A 41 -5.29 8.99 63.07
C LEU A 41 -6.22 9.40 64.23
N LEU A 42 -6.45 8.52 65.22
CA LEU A 42 -7.19 8.83 66.45
C LEU A 42 -6.47 9.87 67.32
N ALA A 43 -5.15 9.73 67.52
CA ALA A 43 -4.34 10.72 68.24
C ALA A 43 -4.35 12.10 67.54
N ARG A 44 -4.41 12.10 66.20
CA ARG A 44 -4.56 13.33 65.40
C ARG A 44 -5.97 13.89 65.47
N LEU A 45 -6.98 13.04 65.55
CA LEU A 45 -8.38 13.44 65.72
C LEU A 45 -8.56 14.21 67.04
N GLU A 46 -8.02 13.72 68.16
CA GLU A 46 -8.08 14.40 69.47
C GLU A 46 -7.49 15.82 69.45
N GLN A 47 -6.44 16.03 68.65
CA GLN A 47 -5.74 17.32 68.52
C GLN A 47 -6.35 18.24 67.45
N THR A 48 -7.38 17.78 66.72
CA THR A 48 -8.01 18.53 65.63
C THR A 48 -9.35 19.10 66.10
N PRO A 49 -9.44 20.42 66.35
CA PRO A 49 -10.70 21.05 66.76
C PRO A 49 -11.64 21.40 65.58
N ASP A 50 -11.15 21.36 64.33
CA ASP A 50 -11.93 21.74 63.14
C ASP A 50 -12.86 20.60 62.67
N PRO A 51 -14.21 20.79 62.65
CA PRO A 51 -15.16 19.72 62.37
C PRO A 51 -15.06 19.07 60.97
N SER A 52 -14.69 19.85 59.93
CA SER A 52 -14.52 19.35 58.56
C SER A 52 -13.23 18.56 58.38
N ALA A 53 -12.13 18.98 59.04
CA ALA A 53 -10.91 18.20 59.07
C ALA A 53 -11.10 16.90 59.89
N ARG A 54 -11.84 16.96 61.01
CA ARG A 54 -12.23 15.77 61.79
C ARG A 54 -13.03 14.77 60.96
N SER A 55 -14.04 15.22 60.21
CA SER A 55 -14.89 14.30 59.41
C SER A 55 -14.11 13.58 58.31
N ARG A 56 -13.18 14.25 57.64
CA ARG A 56 -12.32 13.62 56.63
C ARG A 56 -11.37 12.60 57.24
N ILE A 57 -10.78 12.92 58.40
CA ILE A 57 -9.96 11.98 59.16
C ILE A 57 -10.81 10.76 59.58
N LEU A 58 -12.05 10.97 60.02
CA LEU A 58 -12.97 9.90 60.39
C LEU A 58 -13.41 9.02 59.19
N VAL A 59 -13.62 9.61 57.99
CA VAL A 59 -13.87 8.85 56.75
C VAL A 59 -12.64 8.01 56.36
N GLU A 60 -11.44 8.57 56.47
CA GLU A 60 -10.20 7.82 56.21
C GLU A 60 -9.98 6.70 57.24
N ILE A 61 -10.27 6.96 58.53
CA ILE A 61 -10.27 5.92 59.58
C ILE A 61 -11.27 4.83 59.18
N ALA A 62 -12.48 5.18 58.79
CA ALA A 62 -13.51 4.21 58.42
C ALA A 62 -13.18 3.40 57.17
N ILE A 63 -12.63 4.03 56.12
CA ILE A 63 -12.19 3.33 54.91
C ILE A 63 -11.03 2.40 55.26
N THR A 64 -10.08 2.83 56.11
CA THR A 64 -8.95 1.98 56.54
C THR A 64 -9.44 0.82 57.42
N MET A 65 -10.43 1.05 58.30
CA MET A 65 -11.06 -0.01 59.09
C MET A 65 -11.84 -1.00 58.22
N ARG A 66 -12.59 -0.53 57.21
CA ARG A 66 -13.36 -1.38 56.28
C ARG A 66 -12.46 -2.16 55.33
N ASP A 67 -11.55 -1.49 54.64
CA ASP A 67 -10.78 -2.07 53.54
C ASP A 67 -9.45 -2.68 54.01
N GLY A 68 -8.88 -2.20 55.12
CA GLY A 68 -7.60 -2.65 55.67
C GLY A 68 -7.73 -3.64 56.84
N LEU A 69 -8.69 -3.43 57.74
CA LEU A 69 -8.89 -4.27 58.93
C LEU A 69 -10.16 -5.14 58.89
N ASP A 70 -10.97 -5.02 57.82
CA ASP A 70 -12.26 -5.71 57.60
C ASP A 70 -13.26 -5.57 58.77
N ASP A 71 -13.11 -4.53 59.60
CA ASP A 71 -13.99 -4.24 60.74
C ASP A 71 -15.08 -3.26 60.32
N ALA A 72 -16.13 -3.83 59.73
CA ALA A 72 -17.27 -3.07 59.20
C ALA A 72 -18.14 -2.42 60.30
N GLU A 73 -18.05 -2.86 61.56
CA GLU A 73 -18.79 -2.22 62.67
C GLU A 73 -18.08 -0.95 63.15
N GLN A 74 -16.77 -1.02 63.38
CA GLN A 74 -16.00 0.17 63.75
C GLN A 74 -15.92 1.17 62.59
N ALA A 75 -15.85 0.70 61.34
CA ALA A 75 -15.94 1.57 60.16
C ALA A 75 -17.29 2.30 60.09
N LEU A 76 -18.39 1.63 60.44
CA LEU A 76 -19.70 2.25 60.50
C LEU A 76 -19.76 3.29 61.63
N GLU A 77 -19.28 2.98 62.84
CA GLU A 77 -19.23 3.95 63.95
C GLU A 77 -18.39 5.18 63.61
N ALA A 78 -17.24 5.00 62.97
CA ALA A 78 -16.38 6.09 62.50
C ALA A 78 -17.08 6.94 61.41
N LEU A 79 -17.85 6.34 60.49
CA LEU A 79 -18.66 7.10 59.52
C LEU A 79 -19.85 7.80 60.15
N LEU A 80 -20.48 7.23 61.18
CA LEU A 80 -21.54 7.90 61.93
C LEU A 80 -21.00 9.07 62.75
N GLU A 81 -19.79 8.94 63.31
CA GLU A 81 -19.08 10.06 63.94
C GLU A 81 -18.63 11.10 62.91
N ALA A 82 -18.18 10.67 61.72
CA ALA A 82 -17.88 11.57 60.60
C ALA A 82 -19.12 12.35 60.18
N TRP A 83 -20.26 11.67 60.09
CA TRP A 83 -21.57 12.24 59.77
C TRP A 83 -21.99 13.28 60.81
N ARG A 84 -21.86 12.95 62.10
CA ARG A 84 -22.05 13.90 63.22
C ARG A 84 -21.12 15.12 63.12
N SER A 85 -19.89 14.91 62.66
CA SER A 85 -18.84 15.95 62.63
C SER A 85 -19.00 16.92 61.45
N ASP A 86 -19.29 16.44 60.23
CA ASP A 86 -19.60 17.31 59.09
C ASP A 86 -20.49 16.60 58.06
N PRO A 87 -21.81 16.80 58.11
CA PRO A 87 -22.75 16.16 57.20
C PRO A 87 -22.72 16.68 55.77
N ARG A 88 -21.96 17.74 55.49
CA ARG A 88 -21.89 18.34 54.15
C ARG A 88 -20.92 17.60 53.22
N ASN A 89 -20.28 16.55 53.71
CA ASN A 89 -19.34 15.76 52.93
C ASN A 89 -20.06 14.56 52.31
N ASP A 90 -20.38 14.66 51.03
CA ASP A 90 -21.08 13.62 50.25
C ASP A 90 -20.31 12.29 50.23
N ASP A 91 -18.98 12.33 50.34
CA ASP A 91 -18.12 11.13 50.39
C ASP A 91 -18.45 10.25 51.61
N ILE A 92 -18.97 10.84 52.70
CA ILE A 92 -19.46 10.09 53.86
C ILE A 92 -20.64 9.22 53.43
N LEU A 93 -21.63 9.80 52.76
CA LEU A 93 -22.84 9.11 52.33
C LEU A 93 -22.54 8.03 51.29
N ASP A 94 -21.65 8.32 50.36
CA ASP A 94 -21.26 7.36 49.31
C ASP A 94 -20.56 6.11 49.90
N ASN A 95 -19.95 6.21 51.09
CA ASN A 95 -19.36 5.08 51.82
C ASN A 95 -20.27 4.51 52.94
N LEU A 96 -21.14 5.33 53.52
CA LEU A 96 -22.05 4.99 54.61
C LEU A 96 -23.29 4.24 54.09
N GLU A 97 -23.91 4.71 53.00
CA GLU A 97 -25.12 4.10 52.42
C GLU A 97 -24.93 2.62 52.02
N PRO A 98 -23.81 2.21 51.38
CA PRO A 98 -23.59 0.81 51.05
C PRO A 98 -23.44 -0.09 52.29
N LEU A 99 -22.72 0.38 53.33
CA LEU A 99 -22.51 -0.38 54.57
C LEU A 99 -23.80 -0.53 55.37
N VAL A 100 -24.60 0.54 55.45
CA VAL A 100 -25.90 0.53 56.12
C VAL A 100 -26.89 -0.36 55.39
N ARG A 101 -26.82 -0.42 54.05
CA ARG A 101 -27.60 -1.37 53.24
C ARG A 101 -27.16 -2.82 53.44
N ALA A 102 -25.86 -3.06 53.56
CA ALA A 102 -25.33 -4.40 53.80
C ALA A 102 -25.66 -4.94 55.21
N GLN A 103 -25.71 -4.06 56.22
CA GLN A 103 -26.01 -4.43 57.62
C GLN A 103 -27.49 -4.21 58.03
N ASP A 104 -28.34 -3.70 57.13
CA ASP A 104 -29.75 -3.31 57.32
C ASP A 104 -30.02 -2.37 58.52
N LYS A 105 -29.06 -1.51 58.88
CA LYS A 105 -29.16 -0.55 60.02
C LYS A 105 -29.80 0.80 59.62
N TRP A 106 -30.71 0.81 58.64
CA TRP A 106 -31.32 2.03 58.10
C TRP A 106 -32.16 2.81 59.12
N THR A 107 -32.89 2.12 60.00
CA THR A 107 -33.71 2.73 61.05
C THR A 107 -32.87 3.50 62.06
N GLU A 108 -31.73 2.93 62.48
CA GLU A 108 -30.80 3.56 63.42
C GLU A 108 -30.16 4.80 62.82
N LEU A 109 -29.70 4.74 61.56
CA LEU A 109 -29.14 5.89 60.85
C LEU A 109 -30.17 7.02 60.71
N MET A 110 -31.43 6.71 60.41
CA MET A 110 -32.49 7.70 60.25
C MET A 110 -32.89 8.34 61.59
N GLU A 111 -32.99 7.58 62.69
CA GLU A 111 -33.28 8.15 64.02
C GLU A 111 -32.14 9.03 64.53
N LEU A 112 -30.90 8.58 64.32
CA LEU A 112 -29.71 9.37 64.63
C LEU A 112 -29.69 10.67 63.83
N THR A 113 -29.88 10.59 62.51
CA THR A 113 -29.89 11.76 61.63
C THR A 113 -31.04 12.70 62.00
N ARG A 114 -32.19 12.17 62.43
CA ARG A 114 -33.31 12.96 62.94
C ARG A 114 -32.96 13.72 64.21
N ALA A 115 -32.31 13.07 65.18
CA ALA A 115 -31.87 13.71 66.42
C ALA A 115 -30.82 14.80 66.14
N LEU A 116 -29.87 14.54 65.24
CA LEU A 116 -28.82 15.49 64.85
C LEU A 116 -29.40 16.70 64.12
N ALA A 117 -30.32 16.48 63.17
CA ALA A 117 -31.00 17.54 62.46
C ALA A 117 -31.78 18.50 63.38
N GLY A 118 -32.37 17.97 64.46
CA GLY A 118 -33.12 18.78 65.44
C GLY A 118 -32.25 19.58 66.42
N ALA A 119 -31.04 19.10 66.71
CA ALA A 119 -30.09 19.78 67.61
C ALA A 119 -29.19 20.80 66.87
N GLU A 120 -28.98 20.59 65.57
CA GLU A 120 -28.06 21.40 64.75
C GLU A 120 -28.60 22.80 64.47
N ARG A 121 -27.80 23.82 64.80
CA ARG A 121 -28.17 25.24 64.64
C ARG A 121 -27.49 25.89 63.44
N VAL A 122 -26.50 25.24 62.83
CA VAL A 122 -25.82 25.72 61.63
C VAL A 122 -26.66 25.37 60.38
N PRO A 123 -27.15 26.37 59.61
CA PRO A 123 -28.09 26.13 58.50
C PRO A 123 -27.59 25.11 57.48
N ASP A 124 -26.39 25.28 56.92
CA ASP A 124 -25.87 24.39 55.86
C ASP A 124 -25.65 22.94 56.31
N ARG A 125 -25.31 22.73 57.59
CA ARG A 125 -25.12 21.38 58.15
C ARG A 125 -26.46 20.72 58.45
N SER A 126 -27.39 21.50 59.01
CA SER A 126 -28.77 21.08 59.20
C SER A 126 -29.38 20.69 57.86
N LEU A 127 -29.17 21.49 56.81
CA LEU A 127 -29.65 21.23 55.46
C LEU A 127 -29.20 19.87 54.92
N ALA A 128 -27.91 19.53 55.03
CA ALA A 128 -27.38 18.25 54.56
C ALA A 128 -28.00 17.03 55.28
N TYR A 129 -28.28 17.12 56.59
CA TYR A 129 -29.01 16.07 57.32
C TYR A 129 -30.46 15.92 56.82
N HIS A 130 -31.13 17.04 56.56
CA HIS A 130 -32.50 17.03 56.04
C HIS A 130 -32.56 16.50 54.60
N GLU A 131 -31.59 16.85 53.74
CA GLU A 131 -31.46 16.32 52.37
C GLU A 131 -31.25 14.81 52.34
N ALA A 132 -30.32 14.30 53.16
CA ALA A 132 -30.08 12.86 53.28
C ALA A 132 -31.33 12.11 53.75
N MET A 133 -32.05 12.65 54.74
CA MET A 133 -33.32 12.07 55.19
C MET A 133 -34.39 12.04 54.09
N VAL A 134 -34.53 13.11 53.31
CA VAL A 134 -35.48 13.14 52.18
C VAL A 134 -35.10 12.10 51.12
N ARG A 135 -33.81 11.97 50.79
CA ARG A 135 -33.31 11.00 49.82
C ARG A 135 -33.59 9.55 50.26
N TRP A 136 -33.33 9.22 51.51
CA TRP A 136 -33.59 7.86 52.00
C TRP A 136 -35.08 7.55 52.13
N LEU A 137 -35.89 8.50 52.59
CA LEU A 137 -37.35 8.36 52.70
C LEU A 137 -38.08 8.37 51.33
N THR A 138 -37.39 8.63 50.24
CA THR A 138 -37.94 8.56 48.88
C THR A 138 -37.43 7.36 48.10
N ARG A 139 -36.19 6.92 48.31
CA ARG A 139 -35.54 5.86 47.53
C ARG A 139 -35.35 4.55 48.28
N ASP A 140 -34.84 4.58 49.50
CA ASP A 140 -34.31 3.41 50.21
C ASP A 140 -35.33 2.81 51.20
N ARG A 141 -36.08 3.65 51.93
CA ARG A 141 -37.21 3.27 52.80
C ARG A 141 -38.38 4.24 52.56
N PRO A 142 -39.18 4.02 51.50
CA PRO A 142 -40.15 5.02 51.04
C PRO A 142 -41.28 5.26 52.04
N ASP A 143 -41.29 6.45 52.66
CA ASP A 143 -42.42 7.00 53.42
C ASP A 143 -42.70 8.42 52.89
N PRO A 144 -43.59 8.55 51.90
CA PRO A 144 -43.87 9.82 51.23
C PRO A 144 -44.43 10.89 52.17
N SER A 145 -45.13 10.48 53.22
CA SER A 145 -45.77 11.40 54.17
C SER A 145 -44.73 12.06 55.06
N LEU A 146 -43.78 11.27 55.55
CA LEU A 146 -42.66 11.75 56.35
C LEU A 146 -41.67 12.52 55.49
N ALA A 147 -41.37 12.05 54.28
CA ALA A 147 -40.49 12.75 53.33
C ALA A 147 -40.95 14.19 53.06
N ARG A 148 -42.27 14.43 52.87
CA ARG A 148 -42.83 15.78 52.71
C ARG A 148 -42.56 16.67 53.94
N GLN A 149 -42.71 16.13 55.15
CA GLN A 149 -42.43 16.89 56.37
C GLN A 149 -40.96 17.29 56.48
N TRP A 150 -40.05 16.43 56.00
CA TRP A 150 -38.62 16.73 55.96
C TRP A 150 -38.27 17.78 54.91
N VAL A 151 -38.88 17.73 53.72
CA VAL A 151 -38.70 18.79 52.71
C VAL A 151 -39.26 20.14 53.18
N GLU A 152 -40.35 20.16 53.94
CA GLU A 152 -40.86 21.39 54.55
C GLU A 152 -39.86 22.02 55.53
N ARG A 153 -39.06 21.20 56.22
CA ARG A 153 -37.95 21.69 57.05
C ARG A 153 -36.78 22.18 56.20
N VAL A 154 -36.45 21.50 55.09
CA VAL A 154 -35.47 22.00 54.09
C VAL A 154 -35.89 23.38 53.60
N ARG A 155 -37.18 23.59 53.29
CA ARG A 155 -37.72 24.88 52.82
C ARG A 155 -37.54 26.02 53.82
N VAL A 156 -37.61 25.74 55.12
CA VAL A 156 -37.38 26.75 56.17
C VAL A 156 -35.91 27.17 56.24
N ILE A 157 -34.99 26.26 55.87
CA ILE A 157 -33.54 26.48 55.92
C ILE A 157 -33.04 27.11 54.62
N ASP A 158 -33.36 26.48 53.48
CA ASP A 158 -33.07 26.97 52.13
C ASP A 158 -34.30 26.79 51.24
N SER A 159 -34.99 27.89 50.99
CA SER A 159 -36.16 27.93 50.14
C SER A 159 -35.85 27.72 48.64
N THR A 160 -34.57 27.79 48.24
CA THR A 160 -34.11 27.66 46.85
C THR A 160 -33.50 26.28 46.52
N HIS A 161 -33.65 25.33 47.45
CA HIS A 161 -33.06 24.01 47.31
C HIS A 161 -33.80 23.12 46.29
N ALA A 162 -33.06 22.23 45.59
CA ALA A 162 -33.61 21.38 44.53
C ALA A 162 -34.77 20.49 44.98
N LEU A 163 -34.68 19.93 46.19
CA LEU A 163 -35.73 19.08 46.78
C LEU A 163 -36.99 19.87 47.13
N VAL A 164 -36.84 21.14 47.51
CA VAL A 164 -37.95 22.04 47.81
C VAL A 164 -38.70 22.36 46.52
N HIS A 165 -37.96 22.72 45.48
CA HIS A 165 -38.50 22.93 44.14
C HIS A 165 -39.15 21.66 43.57
N PHE A 166 -38.52 20.49 43.73
CA PHE A 166 -39.10 19.22 43.31
C PHE A 166 -40.40 18.85 44.07
N MET A 167 -40.47 19.13 45.37
CA MET A 167 -41.71 18.96 46.14
C MET A 167 -42.77 20.00 45.78
N GLN A 168 -42.40 21.28 45.59
CA GLN A 168 -43.32 22.31 45.13
C GLN A 168 -43.89 21.96 43.75
N ALA A 169 -43.07 21.36 42.87
CA ALA A 169 -43.52 20.79 41.62
C ALA A 169 -44.52 19.65 41.82
N ALA A 170 -44.21 18.67 42.68
CA ALA A 170 -45.11 17.57 42.98
C ALA A 170 -46.43 18.01 43.65
N LEU A 171 -46.40 19.02 44.53
CA LEU A 171 -47.59 19.62 45.13
C LEU A 171 -48.40 20.40 44.10
N SER A 172 -47.74 21.18 43.24
CA SER A 172 -48.40 21.91 42.14
C SER A 172 -49.08 20.93 41.19
N ARG A 173 -48.48 19.75 40.95
CA ARG A 173 -49.09 18.63 40.23
C ARG A 173 -50.37 18.11 40.90
N GLU A 174 -50.34 17.85 42.22
CA GLU A 174 -51.51 17.38 42.98
C GLU A 174 -52.67 18.40 42.94
N HIS A 175 -52.35 19.70 42.90
CA HIS A 175 -53.32 20.78 42.79
C HIS A 175 -53.72 21.12 41.33
N GLY A 176 -53.10 20.46 40.35
CA GLY A 176 -53.37 20.65 38.92
C GLY A 176 -52.78 21.94 38.31
N ASP A 177 -51.89 22.64 39.02
CA ASP A 177 -51.19 23.84 38.55
C ASP A 177 -49.89 23.47 37.82
N LEU A 178 -50.04 23.08 36.56
CA LEU A 178 -48.96 22.56 35.71
C LEU A 178 -47.90 23.62 35.36
N LYS A 179 -48.24 24.92 35.33
CA LYS A 179 -47.26 25.97 35.02
C LYS A 179 -46.28 26.13 36.17
N ARG A 180 -46.82 26.18 37.38
CA ARG A 180 -46.01 26.24 38.59
C ARG A 180 -45.20 24.96 38.77
N GLU A 181 -45.74 23.80 38.40
CA GLU A 181 -44.96 22.55 38.36
C GLU A 181 -43.73 22.67 37.44
N ILE A 182 -43.88 23.23 36.25
CA ILE A 182 -42.78 23.40 35.30
C ILE A 182 -41.72 24.39 35.82
N ASP A 183 -42.12 25.57 36.30
CA ASP A 183 -41.20 26.58 36.82
C ASP A 183 -40.36 26.01 37.98
N GLU A 184 -41.01 25.26 38.86
CA GLU A 184 -40.36 24.60 39.99
C GLU A 184 -39.45 23.44 39.52
N LEU A 185 -39.84 22.68 38.49
CA LEU A 185 -38.95 21.65 37.92
C LEU A 185 -37.72 22.25 37.19
N ASP A 186 -37.86 23.39 36.51
CA ASP A 186 -36.73 24.08 35.85
C ASP A 186 -35.74 24.61 36.90
N LEU A 187 -36.25 25.16 38.01
CA LEU A 187 -35.43 25.53 39.16
C LEU A 187 -34.79 24.31 39.83
N ALA A 188 -35.49 23.17 39.88
CA ALA A 188 -34.94 21.91 40.39
C ALA A 188 -33.78 21.40 39.51
N VAL A 189 -33.87 21.45 38.17
CA VAL A 189 -32.74 21.06 37.29
C VAL A 189 -31.51 21.94 37.53
N LEU A 190 -31.71 23.25 37.70
CA LEU A 190 -30.62 24.21 37.91
C LEU A 190 -29.91 24.02 39.26
N SER A 191 -30.65 23.56 40.27
CA SER A 191 -30.14 23.37 41.63
C SER A 191 -29.64 21.94 41.90
N THR A 192 -30.10 20.93 41.16
CA THR A 192 -29.62 19.53 41.27
C THR A 192 -28.19 19.41 40.72
N ARG A 193 -27.28 18.79 41.49
CA ARG A 193 -25.85 18.69 41.14
C ARG A 193 -25.47 17.38 40.43
N ARG A 194 -26.15 16.27 40.71
CA ARG A 194 -25.80 14.94 40.19
C ARG A 194 -26.48 14.65 38.84
N LYS A 195 -25.78 13.94 37.93
CA LYS A 195 -26.25 13.74 36.53
C LYS A 195 -27.34 12.68 36.40
N ASP A 196 -27.25 11.64 37.21
CA ASP A 196 -28.24 10.58 37.41
C ASP A 196 -29.56 11.14 37.95
N GLU A 197 -29.51 12.15 38.82
CA GLU A 197 -30.71 12.83 39.34
C GLU A 197 -31.32 13.85 38.35
N ARG A 198 -30.52 14.40 37.42
CA ARG A 198 -31.01 15.32 36.39
C ARG A 198 -31.79 14.64 35.26
N LEU A 199 -31.44 13.40 34.90
CA LEU A 199 -32.10 12.69 33.80
C LEU A 199 -33.62 12.52 34.03
N PRO A 200 -34.09 12.00 35.19
CA PRO A 200 -35.52 11.90 35.49
C PRO A 200 -36.23 13.26 35.46
N ILE A 201 -35.56 14.34 35.88
CA ILE A 201 -36.14 15.68 35.91
C ILE A 201 -36.28 16.24 34.48
N HIS A 202 -35.29 16.06 33.60
CA HIS A 202 -35.40 16.43 32.18
C HIS A 202 -36.50 15.66 31.45
N LEU A 203 -36.64 14.36 31.72
CA LEU A 203 -37.73 13.54 31.16
C LEU A 203 -39.10 13.98 31.70
N LEU A 204 -39.20 14.31 32.99
CA LEU A 204 -40.43 14.81 33.60
C LEU A 204 -40.81 16.19 33.06
N LEU A 205 -39.86 17.14 32.97
CA LEU A 205 -40.05 18.44 32.33
C LEU A 205 -40.53 18.29 30.89
N ALA A 206 -39.88 17.43 30.11
CA ALA A 206 -40.27 17.18 28.73
C ALA A 206 -41.70 16.61 28.63
N SER A 207 -42.09 15.72 29.55
CA SER A 207 -43.46 15.20 29.63
C SER A 207 -44.48 16.27 30.05
N ARG A 208 -44.11 17.24 30.91
CA ARG A 208 -44.99 18.33 31.37
C ARG A 208 -45.19 19.41 30.31
N TYR A 209 -44.13 19.71 29.55
CA TYR A 209 -44.23 20.54 28.36
C TYR A 209 -45.04 19.88 27.22
N MET A 210 -45.31 18.57 27.31
CA MET A 210 -46.16 17.82 26.37
C MET A 210 -47.62 17.64 26.83
N ASP A 211 -47.95 18.05 28.06
CA ASP A 211 -49.32 18.07 28.58
C ASP A 211 -50.17 19.14 27.84
N GLU A 212 -51.45 18.85 27.55
CA GLU A 212 -52.33 19.71 26.74
C GLU A 212 -52.46 21.14 27.30
N ARG A 213 -52.36 21.32 28.62
CA ARG A 213 -52.57 22.60 29.30
C ARG A 213 -51.32 23.49 29.34
N THR A 214 -50.13 22.90 29.25
CA THR A 214 -48.82 23.58 29.31
C THR A 214 -47.98 23.34 28.07
N TYR A 215 -48.68 23.05 26.99
CA TYR A 215 -48.11 22.57 25.75
C TYR A 215 -47.08 23.53 25.18
N ASN A 216 -45.80 23.15 25.27
CA ASN A 216 -44.68 23.88 24.72
C ASN A 216 -43.68 22.90 24.11
N ARG A 217 -43.93 22.58 22.83
CA ARG A 217 -43.15 21.64 22.02
C ARG A 217 -41.66 21.99 21.95
N VAL A 218 -41.32 23.28 21.89
CA VAL A 218 -39.93 23.75 21.72
C VAL A 218 -39.11 23.45 22.98
N GLU A 219 -39.66 23.77 24.14
CA GLU A 219 -39.01 23.45 25.40
C GLU A 219 -39.05 21.93 25.66
N ALA A 220 -40.16 21.22 25.38
CA ALA A 220 -40.20 19.76 25.46
C ALA A 220 -39.09 19.08 24.64
N LYS A 221 -38.93 19.51 23.38
CA LYS A 221 -37.89 19.03 22.46
C LYS A 221 -36.49 19.29 23.00
N LYS A 222 -36.24 20.50 23.49
CA LYS A 222 -34.96 20.88 24.12
C LYS A 222 -34.67 20.00 25.34
N GLN A 223 -35.66 19.74 26.19
CA GLN A 223 -35.46 18.90 27.38
C GLN A 223 -35.21 17.43 27.02
N TYR A 224 -35.92 16.86 26.04
CA TYR A 224 -35.59 15.52 25.53
C TYR A 224 -34.21 15.46 24.87
N GLU A 225 -33.77 16.50 24.15
CA GLU A 225 -32.41 16.57 23.60
C GLU A 225 -31.34 16.66 24.70
N GLN A 226 -31.59 17.39 25.80
CA GLN A 226 -30.68 17.42 26.95
C GLN A 226 -30.63 16.06 27.66
N ALA A 227 -31.78 15.39 27.84
CA ALA A 227 -31.83 14.03 28.39
C ALA A 227 -31.04 13.03 27.51
N HIS A 228 -31.19 13.11 26.18
CA HIS A 228 -30.44 12.27 25.24
C HIS A 228 -28.93 12.60 25.25
N LYS A 229 -28.53 13.87 25.39
CA LYS A 229 -27.10 14.24 25.53
C LYS A 229 -26.45 13.66 26.78
N LEU A 230 -27.21 13.58 27.88
CA LEU A 230 -26.73 12.98 29.13
C LEU A 230 -26.55 11.47 28.97
N PHE A 231 -27.47 10.79 28.28
CA PHE A 231 -27.43 9.35 28.03
C PHE A 231 -27.83 9.02 26.58
N PRO A 232 -26.86 9.01 25.63
CA PRO A 232 -27.16 8.86 24.20
C PRO A 232 -27.77 7.52 23.78
N GLN A 233 -27.58 6.47 24.57
CA GLN A 233 -28.09 5.13 24.26
C GLN A 233 -29.51 4.89 24.79
N MET A 234 -30.07 5.82 25.58
CA MET A 234 -31.39 5.66 26.18
C MET A 234 -32.51 5.92 25.16
N MET A 235 -33.50 5.03 25.14
CA MET A 235 -34.64 5.11 24.21
C MET A 235 -35.73 6.10 24.63
N ASP A 236 -35.93 6.34 25.93
CA ASP A 236 -37.02 7.18 26.42
C ASP A 236 -36.99 8.62 25.89
N PRO A 237 -35.85 9.32 25.86
CA PRO A 237 -35.77 10.65 25.24
C PRO A 237 -36.08 10.64 23.74
N LEU A 238 -35.67 9.59 23.02
CA LEU A 238 -35.87 9.47 21.58
C LEU A 238 -37.34 9.17 21.24
N ARG A 239 -38.04 8.39 22.06
CA ARG A 239 -39.50 8.15 21.91
C ARG A 239 -40.29 9.44 22.14
N GLY A 240 -39.89 10.27 23.10
CA GLY A 240 -40.48 11.60 23.32
C GLY A 240 -40.29 12.56 22.13
N LEU A 241 -39.09 12.58 21.54
CA LEU A 241 -38.80 13.36 20.33
C LEU A 241 -39.60 12.87 19.11
N GLU A 242 -39.86 11.56 19.00
CA GLU A 242 -40.66 10.97 17.93
C GLU A 242 -42.12 11.45 18.04
N GLN A 243 -42.70 11.41 19.25
CA GLN A 243 -44.06 11.87 19.50
C GLN A 243 -44.23 13.36 19.14
N ILE A 244 -43.25 14.20 19.49
CA ILE A 244 -43.25 15.62 19.13
C ILE A 244 -43.21 15.80 17.61
N ALA A 245 -42.31 15.11 16.93
CA ALA A 245 -42.16 15.24 15.49
C ALA A 245 -43.41 14.78 14.72
N VAL A 246 -44.07 13.70 15.17
CA VAL A 246 -45.37 13.25 14.64
C VAL A 246 -46.45 14.30 14.89
N ALA A 247 -46.53 14.86 16.10
CA ALA A 247 -47.53 15.87 16.45
C ALA A 247 -47.32 17.21 15.69
N GLU A 248 -46.07 17.57 15.38
CA GLU A 248 -45.71 18.72 14.54
C GLU A 248 -45.95 18.49 13.06
N LYS A 249 -46.21 17.24 12.65
CA LYS A 249 -46.12 16.79 11.26
C LYS A 249 -44.78 17.20 10.63
N ASP A 250 -43.76 17.37 11.47
CA ASP A 250 -42.41 17.68 11.05
C ASP A 250 -41.75 16.35 10.69
N ASN A 251 -42.00 15.96 9.43
CA ASN A 251 -41.44 14.75 8.89
C ASN A 251 -39.89 14.77 8.96
N HIS A 252 -39.24 15.94 8.91
CA HIS A 252 -37.77 16.08 8.93
C HIS A 252 -37.21 15.75 10.30
N ALA A 253 -37.80 16.30 11.35
CA ALA A 253 -37.45 15.92 12.72
C ALA A 253 -37.75 14.43 12.97
N LEU A 254 -38.88 13.92 12.46
CA LEU A 254 -39.29 12.52 12.64
C LEU A 254 -38.28 11.56 12.01
N ALA A 255 -37.81 11.86 10.80
CA ALA A 255 -36.81 11.05 10.12
C ALA A 255 -35.44 11.04 10.84
N ASP A 256 -35.02 12.17 11.40
CA ASP A 256 -33.78 12.23 12.18
C ASP A 256 -33.90 11.45 13.49
N VAL A 257 -35.05 11.53 14.17
CA VAL A 257 -35.30 10.76 15.39
C VAL A 257 -35.35 9.25 15.12
N LEU A 258 -36.08 8.81 14.09
CA LEU A 258 -36.14 7.39 13.71
C LEU A 258 -34.74 6.84 13.33
N ARG A 259 -33.89 7.67 12.71
CA ARG A 259 -32.48 7.31 12.46
C ARG A 259 -31.72 7.11 13.76
N ARG A 260 -31.82 8.05 14.71
CA ARG A 260 -31.15 7.96 16.01
C ARG A 260 -31.66 6.78 16.85
N GLN A 261 -32.96 6.48 16.80
CA GLN A 261 -33.54 5.29 17.44
C GLN A 261 -33.01 3.98 16.84
N ALA A 262 -32.83 3.91 15.52
CA ALA A 262 -32.24 2.75 14.87
C ALA A 262 -30.77 2.52 15.25
N ASP A 263 -30.06 3.58 15.65
CA ASP A 263 -28.65 3.55 16.05
C ASP A 263 -28.48 3.36 17.58
N ALA A 264 -29.56 3.35 18.36
CA ALA A 264 -29.55 3.08 19.81
C ALA A 264 -29.51 1.57 20.15
N GLU A 265 -29.30 1.26 21.44
CA GLU A 265 -29.35 -0.11 21.98
C GLU A 265 -30.80 -0.63 22.02
N VAL A 266 -31.26 -1.12 20.86
CA VAL A 266 -32.54 -1.80 20.66
C VAL A 266 -32.34 -3.21 20.09
N GLU A 267 -33.31 -4.08 20.31
CA GLU A 267 -33.32 -5.41 19.70
C GLU A 267 -33.47 -5.31 18.16
N GLU A 268 -32.83 -6.22 17.42
CA GLU A 268 -32.88 -6.25 15.94
C GLU A 268 -34.30 -6.20 15.33
N PRO A 269 -35.33 -6.93 15.83
CA PRO A 269 -36.67 -6.82 15.28
C PRO A 269 -37.28 -5.41 15.42
N GLU A 270 -37.05 -4.73 16.55
CA GLU A 270 -37.54 -3.36 16.78
C GLU A 270 -36.81 -2.37 15.84
N ARG A 271 -35.49 -2.56 15.64
CA ARG A 271 -34.69 -1.77 14.69
C ARG A 271 -35.18 -1.90 13.25
N VAL A 272 -35.49 -3.11 12.79
CA VAL A 272 -36.03 -3.34 11.44
C VAL A 272 -37.37 -2.62 11.26
N GLN A 273 -38.25 -2.67 12.26
CA GLN A 273 -39.53 -1.94 12.22
C GLN A 273 -39.33 -0.42 12.14
N ILE A 274 -38.40 0.14 12.91
CA ILE A 274 -38.06 1.58 12.89
C ILE A 274 -37.53 1.99 11.50
N LEU A 275 -36.64 1.19 10.91
CA LEU A 275 -36.09 1.45 9.57
C LEU A 275 -37.15 1.31 8.47
N MET A 276 -38.08 0.35 8.58
CA MET A 276 -39.22 0.23 7.65
C MET A 276 -40.13 1.46 7.71
N ARG A 277 -40.42 1.96 8.91
CA ARG A 277 -41.21 3.19 9.11
C ARG A 277 -40.50 4.41 8.52
N LEU A 278 -39.18 4.52 8.71
CA LEU A 278 -38.36 5.56 8.12
C LEU A 278 -38.37 5.52 6.58
N ALA A 279 -38.22 4.33 5.98
CA ALA A 279 -38.27 4.15 4.53
C ALA A 279 -39.65 4.56 3.97
N LYS A 280 -40.73 4.14 4.61
CA LYS A 280 -42.09 4.52 4.19
C LYS A 280 -42.36 6.02 4.28
N LEU A 281 -41.86 6.67 5.34
CA LEU A 281 -41.94 8.13 5.49
C LEU A 281 -41.18 8.86 4.37
N GLN A 282 -40.01 8.33 3.99
CA GLN A 282 -39.21 8.85 2.87
C GLN A 282 -39.90 8.67 1.50
N GLU A 283 -40.54 7.52 1.27
CA GLU A 283 -41.24 7.22 0.02
C GLU A 283 -42.48 8.09 -0.16
N LEU A 284 -43.35 8.14 0.86
CA LEU A 284 -44.69 8.72 0.73
C LEU A 284 -44.75 10.23 1.04
N GLU A 285 -44.21 10.64 2.18
CA GLU A 285 -44.37 12.01 2.69
C GLU A 285 -43.33 12.95 2.11
N PHE A 286 -42.07 12.53 2.10
CA PHE A 286 -41.01 13.31 1.48
C PHE A 286 -40.96 13.19 -0.04
N ARG A 287 -41.66 12.19 -0.60
CA ARG A 287 -41.61 11.86 -2.02
C ARG A 287 -40.17 11.74 -2.51
N ARG A 288 -39.32 11.18 -1.65
CA ARG A 288 -37.92 10.88 -1.90
C ARG A 288 -37.74 9.36 -1.90
N PRO A 289 -38.31 8.67 -2.89
CA PRO A 289 -38.19 7.22 -3.02
C PRO A 289 -36.72 6.76 -3.11
N GLU A 290 -35.80 7.62 -3.52
CA GLU A 290 -34.35 7.39 -3.52
C GLU A 290 -33.76 7.24 -2.10
N LEU A 291 -34.25 8.01 -1.13
CA LEU A 291 -33.82 7.90 0.27
C LEU A 291 -34.47 6.69 0.93
N ALA A 292 -35.73 6.42 0.60
CA ALA A 292 -36.44 5.22 1.05
C ALA A 292 -35.70 3.96 0.63
N ALA A 293 -35.27 3.88 -0.63
CA ALA A 293 -34.54 2.74 -1.15
C ALA A 293 -33.20 2.53 -0.42
N LYS A 294 -32.44 3.59 -0.12
CA LYS A 294 -31.22 3.51 0.70
C LYS A 294 -31.48 3.00 2.11
N THR A 295 -32.60 3.38 2.71
CA THR A 295 -32.98 2.90 4.05
C THR A 295 -33.40 1.42 4.01
N LEU A 296 -34.11 0.98 2.97
CA LEU A 296 -34.45 -0.43 2.75
C LEU A 296 -33.20 -1.29 2.48
N GLU A 297 -32.18 -0.75 1.79
CA GLU A 297 -30.88 -1.42 1.61
C GLU A 297 -30.14 -1.64 2.94
N ARG A 298 -30.24 -0.70 3.89
CA ARG A 298 -29.69 -0.90 5.25
C ARG A 298 -30.34 -2.09 5.95
N ILE A 299 -31.64 -2.31 5.76
CA ILE A 299 -32.37 -3.47 6.29
C ILE A 299 -31.89 -4.76 5.60
N ALA A 300 -31.80 -4.72 4.27
CA ALA A 300 -31.33 -5.84 3.45
C ALA A 300 -29.89 -6.27 3.78
N SER A 301 -29.02 -5.34 4.19
CA SER A 301 -27.63 -5.66 4.57
C SER A 301 -27.49 -6.42 5.90
N ARG A 302 -28.54 -6.44 6.73
CA ARG A 302 -28.53 -7.00 8.09
C ARG A 302 -29.46 -8.20 8.25
N SER A 303 -30.54 -8.25 7.47
CA SER A 303 -31.44 -9.41 7.38
C SER A 303 -31.00 -10.34 6.25
N ALA A 304 -30.79 -11.62 6.55
CA ALA A 304 -30.43 -12.62 5.55
C ALA A 304 -31.61 -13.01 4.62
N LYS A 305 -32.85 -12.58 4.91
CA LYS A 305 -34.02 -12.80 4.04
C LYS A 305 -34.49 -11.47 3.46
N LEU A 306 -34.35 -11.34 2.13
CA LEU A 306 -34.64 -10.13 1.36
C LEU A 306 -35.97 -10.19 0.61
N ASP A 307 -36.58 -11.38 0.52
CA ASP A 307 -37.64 -11.68 -0.45
C ASP A 307 -38.87 -10.77 -0.32
N PHE A 308 -39.21 -10.38 0.92
CA PHE A 308 -40.35 -9.50 1.18
C PHE A 308 -40.11 -8.02 0.86
N LEU A 309 -38.85 -7.61 0.62
CA LEU A 309 -38.46 -6.22 0.34
C LEU A 309 -38.29 -5.92 -1.15
N PHE A 310 -38.17 -6.93 -2.02
CA PHE A 310 -37.91 -6.73 -3.45
C PHE A 310 -39.02 -5.94 -4.15
N ASP A 311 -40.28 -6.22 -3.84
CA ASP A 311 -41.40 -5.52 -4.45
C ASP A 311 -41.51 -4.07 -3.94
N ASP A 312 -41.16 -3.81 -2.68
CA ASP A 312 -41.09 -2.45 -2.11
C ASP A 312 -39.91 -1.66 -2.72
N LEU A 313 -38.74 -2.29 -2.93
CA LEU A 313 -37.60 -1.69 -3.64
C LEU A 313 -37.87 -1.47 -5.14
N GLU A 314 -38.50 -2.42 -5.82
CA GLU A 314 -38.92 -2.28 -7.22
C GLU A 314 -39.91 -1.12 -7.36
N ARG A 315 -40.89 -1.02 -6.46
CA ARG A 315 -41.85 0.09 -6.42
C ARG A 315 -41.14 1.42 -6.19
N CYS A 316 -40.26 1.52 -5.19
CA CYS A 316 -39.52 2.73 -4.88
C CYS A 316 -38.64 3.17 -6.06
N TYR A 317 -37.82 2.28 -6.64
CA TYR A 317 -36.94 2.63 -7.75
C TYR A 317 -37.70 2.96 -9.05
N ARG A 318 -38.82 2.28 -9.32
CA ARG A 318 -39.73 2.63 -10.44
C ARG A 318 -40.38 4.00 -10.24
N ALA A 319 -40.83 4.32 -9.02
CA ALA A 319 -41.41 5.63 -8.68
C ALA A 319 -40.36 6.76 -8.71
N ALA A 320 -39.14 6.48 -8.23
CA ALA A 320 -37.98 7.37 -8.29
C ALA A 320 -37.46 7.60 -9.72
N ARG A 321 -37.93 6.79 -10.69
CA ARG A 321 -37.38 6.69 -12.06
C ARG A 321 -35.87 6.40 -12.07
N MET A 322 -35.41 5.76 -11.01
CA MET A 322 -34.05 5.28 -10.86
C MET A 322 -33.99 3.92 -11.54
N TRP A 323 -34.09 3.95 -12.87
CA TRP A 323 -34.11 2.76 -13.71
C TRP A 323 -32.84 1.94 -13.56
N PRO A 324 -31.61 2.51 -13.49
CA PRO A 324 -30.40 1.72 -13.28
C PRO A 324 -30.41 0.90 -11.97
N GLU A 325 -30.87 1.50 -10.88
CA GLU A 325 -30.97 0.87 -9.57
C GLU A 325 -32.13 -0.14 -9.52
N LEU A 326 -33.23 0.14 -10.23
CA LEU A 326 -34.31 -0.83 -10.46
C LEU A 326 -33.81 -2.05 -11.25
N LEU A 327 -33.04 -1.83 -12.32
CA LEU A 327 -32.44 -2.91 -13.11
C LEU A 327 -31.53 -3.74 -12.18
N ALA A 328 -30.72 -3.11 -11.32
CA ALA A 328 -29.85 -3.80 -10.37
C ALA A 328 -30.63 -4.63 -9.33
N VAL A 329 -31.78 -4.14 -8.85
CA VAL A 329 -32.65 -4.89 -7.93
C VAL A 329 -33.39 -6.01 -8.64
N LEU A 330 -33.94 -5.78 -9.82
CA LEU A 330 -34.60 -6.82 -10.63
C LEU A 330 -33.60 -7.90 -11.07
N GLU A 331 -32.38 -7.51 -11.40
CA GLU A 331 -31.28 -8.42 -11.70
C GLU A 331 -30.90 -9.24 -10.45
N ARG A 332 -30.77 -8.58 -9.29
CA ARG A 332 -30.46 -9.27 -8.03
C ARG A 332 -31.59 -10.19 -7.57
N ALA A 333 -32.85 -9.78 -7.74
CA ALA A 333 -34.03 -10.59 -7.45
C ALA A 333 -34.12 -11.79 -8.39
N ALA A 334 -33.83 -11.59 -9.69
CA ALA A 334 -33.72 -12.69 -10.65
C ALA A 334 -32.54 -13.64 -10.32
N ILE A 335 -31.50 -13.16 -9.64
CA ILE A 335 -30.39 -14.01 -9.17
C ILE A 335 -30.75 -14.77 -7.89
N SER A 336 -31.51 -14.15 -6.96
CA SER A 336 -31.84 -14.73 -5.65
C SER A 336 -33.08 -15.61 -5.64
N ASP A 337 -33.99 -15.44 -6.61
CA ASP A 337 -35.16 -16.32 -6.75
C ASP A 337 -34.72 -17.71 -7.27
N ASP A 338 -34.83 -18.72 -6.40
CA ASP A 338 -34.48 -20.10 -6.73
C ASP A 338 -35.50 -20.77 -7.68
N GLU A 339 -36.69 -20.18 -7.83
CA GLU A 339 -37.71 -20.68 -8.76
C GLU A 339 -37.48 -20.12 -10.19
N PRO A 340 -37.22 -20.99 -11.19
CA PRO A 340 -36.85 -20.56 -12.54
C PRO A 340 -37.97 -19.78 -13.24
N GLU A 341 -39.23 -20.05 -12.91
CA GLU A 341 -40.39 -19.34 -13.45
C GLU A 341 -40.50 -17.91 -12.92
N LYS A 342 -40.29 -17.70 -11.61
CA LYS A 342 -40.26 -16.36 -11.01
C LYS A 342 -39.09 -15.55 -11.56
N ARG A 343 -37.94 -16.19 -11.75
CA ARG A 343 -36.75 -15.61 -12.40
C ARG A 343 -37.01 -15.23 -13.86
N ALA A 344 -37.62 -16.11 -14.66
CA ALA A 344 -37.98 -15.82 -16.05
C ALA A 344 -39.02 -14.69 -16.14
N ALA A 345 -39.99 -14.64 -15.23
CA ALA A 345 -40.95 -13.54 -15.14
C ALA A 345 -40.28 -12.19 -14.80
N ARG A 346 -39.30 -12.18 -13.88
CA ARG A 346 -38.51 -10.98 -13.55
C ARG A 346 -37.64 -10.53 -14.74
N LEU A 347 -37.01 -11.46 -15.49
CA LEU A 347 -36.24 -11.14 -16.71
C LEU A 347 -37.11 -10.66 -17.88
N LYS A 348 -38.30 -11.23 -18.05
CA LYS A 348 -39.27 -10.77 -19.05
C LYS A 348 -39.73 -9.35 -18.74
N ARG A 349 -40.10 -9.08 -17.49
CA ARG A 349 -40.44 -7.72 -17.02
C ARG A 349 -39.25 -6.76 -17.18
N LEU A 350 -38.02 -7.22 -16.99
CA LEU A 350 -36.81 -6.43 -17.25
C LEU A 350 -36.67 -6.06 -18.73
N GLY A 351 -36.88 -7.03 -19.64
CA GLY A 351 -36.78 -6.84 -21.09
C GLY A 351 -37.87 -5.93 -21.63
N GLU A 352 -39.09 -6.08 -21.12
CA GLU A 352 -40.22 -5.18 -21.38
C GLU A 352 -39.94 -3.76 -20.88
N VAL A 353 -39.37 -3.60 -19.68
CA VAL A 353 -39.01 -2.28 -19.13
C VAL A 353 -37.87 -1.64 -19.94
N LEU A 354 -36.92 -2.42 -20.48
CA LEU A 354 -35.87 -1.91 -21.38
C LEU A 354 -36.43 -1.47 -22.74
N GLU A 355 -37.33 -2.25 -23.35
CA GLU A 355 -37.90 -1.94 -24.66
C GLU A 355 -38.83 -0.73 -24.56
N ALA A 356 -39.73 -0.77 -23.57
CA ALA A 356 -40.84 0.14 -23.48
C ALA A 356 -40.55 1.41 -22.67
N LYS A 357 -39.64 1.37 -21.66
CA LYS A 357 -39.38 2.52 -20.76
C LYS A 357 -38.00 3.13 -20.91
N MET A 358 -36.97 2.34 -21.19
CA MET A 358 -35.64 2.87 -21.54
C MET A 358 -35.53 3.17 -23.04
N GLY A 359 -36.51 2.71 -23.85
CA GLY A 359 -36.55 2.90 -25.30
C GLY A 359 -35.38 2.25 -26.02
N ASP A 360 -34.62 1.45 -25.29
CA ASP A 360 -33.41 0.82 -25.76
C ASP A 360 -33.82 -0.53 -26.32
N ILE A 361 -34.35 -0.50 -27.55
CA ILE A 361 -34.73 -1.70 -28.32
C ILE A 361 -33.55 -2.66 -28.38
N ARG A 362 -32.31 -2.16 -28.29
CA ARG A 362 -31.08 -2.98 -28.26
C ARG A 362 -30.84 -3.62 -26.89
N ALA A 363 -30.97 -2.89 -25.78
CA ALA A 363 -30.87 -3.49 -24.44
C ALA A 363 -32.06 -4.42 -24.10
N ALA A 364 -33.23 -4.15 -24.70
CA ALA A 364 -34.40 -5.00 -24.64
C ALA A 364 -34.23 -6.27 -25.44
N LEU A 365 -33.72 -6.14 -26.67
CA LEU A 365 -33.23 -7.26 -27.46
C LEU A 365 -32.17 -8.04 -26.67
N ASP A 366 -31.29 -7.37 -25.91
CA ASP A 366 -30.29 -8.04 -25.04
C ASP A 366 -30.92 -8.76 -23.85
N THR A 367 -32.05 -8.29 -23.36
CA THR A 367 -32.73 -8.93 -22.23
C THR A 367 -33.70 -9.99 -22.66
N TYR A 368 -34.36 -9.84 -23.81
CA TYR A 368 -35.07 -10.90 -24.49
C TYR A 368 -34.13 -11.98 -25.01
N LYS A 369 -32.85 -11.67 -25.29
CA LYS A 369 -31.77 -12.68 -25.45
C LYS A 369 -31.44 -13.39 -24.14
N ARG A 370 -31.41 -12.70 -22.98
CA ARG A 370 -31.23 -13.34 -21.67
C ARG A 370 -32.45 -14.15 -21.23
N LEU A 371 -33.65 -13.72 -21.61
CA LEU A 371 -34.91 -14.43 -21.40
C LEU A 371 -35.01 -15.64 -22.31
N ALA A 372 -34.65 -15.50 -23.58
CA ALA A 372 -34.40 -16.63 -24.47
C ALA A 372 -33.28 -17.51 -23.88
N GLY A 373 -32.32 -16.99 -23.12
CA GLY A 373 -31.33 -17.82 -22.42
C GLY A 373 -31.90 -18.69 -21.29
N LEU A 374 -32.95 -18.23 -20.61
CA LEU A 374 -33.65 -19.03 -19.60
C LEU A 374 -34.71 -19.95 -20.20
N MET A 375 -35.30 -19.52 -21.31
CA MET A 375 -36.30 -20.28 -22.06
C MET A 375 -35.88 -20.37 -23.54
N PRO A 376 -34.78 -21.08 -23.85
CA PRO A 376 -34.14 -21.10 -25.18
C PRO A 376 -34.86 -21.97 -26.19
N GLU A 377 -35.67 -22.88 -25.70
CA GLU A 377 -36.50 -23.79 -26.48
C GLU A 377 -37.94 -23.30 -26.60
N ASP A 378 -38.24 -22.15 -25.99
CA ASP A 378 -39.51 -21.50 -26.17
C ASP A 378 -39.52 -20.78 -27.52
N GLU A 379 -40.02 -21.49 -28.52
CA GLU A 379 -40.23 -21.02 -29.88
C GLU A 379 -40.98 -19.67 -29.91
N THR A 380 -41.83 -19.39 -28.91
CA THR A 380 -42.55 -18.12 -28.83
C THR A 380 -41.62 -16.95 -28.52
N VAL A 381 -40.65 -17.11 -27.61
CA VAL A 381 -39.67 -16.07 -27.28
C VAL A 381 -38.74 -15.78 -28.47
N VAL A 382 -38.35 -16.83 -29.20
CA VAL A 382 -37.46 -16.74 -30.38
C VAL A 382 -38.17 -16.19 -31.61
N THR A 383 -39.45 -16.52 -31.77
CA THR A 383 -40.29 -15.90 -32.80
C THR A 383 -40.50 -14.42 -32.51
N GLU A 384 -40.75 -14.07 -31.25
CA GLU A 384 -40.90 -12.68 -30.82
C GLU A 384 -39.59 -11.90 -31.02
N LEU A 385 -38.43 -12.54 -30.83
CA LEU A 385 -37.12 -11.99 -31.19
C LEU A 385 -36.99 -11.78 -32.70
N ALA A 386 -37.39 -12.75 -33.54
CA ALA A 386 -37.38 -12.68 -35.02
C ALA A 386 -38.20 -11.58 -35.60
N ARG A 387 -39.26 -11.29 -34.88
CA ARG A 387 -40.21 -10.28 -35.25
C ARG A 387 -39.70 -8.90 -34.84
N LEU A 388 -39.23 -8.72 -33.61
CA LEU A 388 -38.65 -7.44 -33.16
C LEU A 388 -37.47 -7.03 -34.05
N ALA A 389 -36.78 -8.03 -34.56
CA ALA A 389 -35.82 -8.02 -35.65
C ALA A 389 -36.31 -7.54 -37.03
N GLU A 390 -37.21 -8.29 -37.69
CA GLU A 390 -37.81 -7.91 -38.98
C GLU A 390 -38.38 -6.50 -38.95
N LYS A 391 -38.93 -6.11 -37.79
CA LYS A 391 -39.56 -4.81 -37.55
C LYS A 391 -38.61 -3.64 -37.41
N VAL A 392 -37.39 -3.82 -36.92
CA VAL A 392 -36.37 -2.77 -36.92
C VAL A 392 -35.85 -2.54 -38.36
N SER A 393 -36.60 -3.04 -39.36
CA SER A 393 -36.22 -3.24 -40.77
C SER A 393 -34.87 -3.89 -40.89
N ASP A 394 -34.59 -4.67 -39.86
CA ASP A 394 -33.37 -5.37 -39.73
C ASP A 394 -33.63 -6.70 -40.37
N VAL A 395 -33.55 -6.62 -41.69
CA VAL A 395 -33.56 -7.79 -42.55
C VAL A 395 -32.56 -8.83 -42.04
N GLU A 396 -31.54 -8.44 -41.28
CA GLU A 396 -30.56 -9.36 -40.70
C GLU A 396 -30.97 -9.93 -39.34
N LEU A 397 -31.36 -9.12 -38.32
CA LEU A 397 -31.88 -9.66 -37.04
C LEU A 397 -33.06 -10.61 -37.30
N ALA A 398 -33.76 -10.36 -38.42
CA ALA A 398 -34.89 -11.11 -38.96
C ALA A 398 -34.51 -12.49 -39.45
N VAL A 399 -33.64 -12.49 -40.45
CA VAL A 399 -32.99 -13.64 -41.02
C VAL A 399 -32.43 -14.53 -39.92
N ASN A 400 -31.80 -13.93 -38.90
CA ASN A 400 -31.15 -14.68 -37.84
C ASN A 400 -32.10 -15.36 -36.89
N CYS A 401 -33.29 -14.81 -36.70
CA CYS A 401 -34.27 -15.51 -35.90
C CYS A 401 -35.16 -16.42 -36.76
N ARG A 402 -35.32 -16.15 -38.07
CA ARG A 402 -35.85 -17.13 -39.04
C ARG A 402 -34.98 -18.36 -39.12
N GLU A 403 -33.68 -18.15 -39.03
CA GLU A 403 -32.66 -19.17 -38.88
C GLU A 403 -32.80 -19.87 -37.53
N ARG A 404 -32.94 -19.13 -36.42
CA ARG A 404 -33.16 -19.77 -35.12
C ARG A 404 -34.44 -20.60 -35.07
N LEU A 405 -35.48 -20.20 -35.78
CA LEU A 405 -36.69 -20.99 -35.96
C LEU A 405 -36.46 -22.21 -36.86
N ALA A 406 -35.61 -22.08 -37.87
CA ALA A 406 -35.12 -23.21 -38.67
C ALA A 406 -34.34 -24.23 -37.82
N GLU A 407 -33.72 -23.81 -36.72
CA GLU A 407 -32.97 -24.66 -35.78
C GLU A 407 -33.85 -25.31 -34.71
N LEU A 408 -34.79 -24.55 -34.14
CA LEU A 408 -35.71 -25.05 -33.12
C LEU A 408 -36.77 -25.97 -33.70
N THR A 409 -37.08 -25.83 -34.99
CA THR A 409 -37.93 -26.76 -35.69
C THR A 409 -37.17 -28.06 -35.98
N THR A 410 -37.78 -29.19 -35.63
CA THR A 410 -37.20 -30.54 -35.80
C THR A 410 -37.46 -31.13 -37.18
N ASP A 411 -38.33 -30.52 -37.98
CA ASP A 411 -38.63 -30.94 -39.34
C ASP A 411 -37.60 -30.40 -40.35
N PRO A 412 -36.79 -31.26 -41.00
CA PRO A 412 -35.78 -30.85 -41.99
C PRO A 412 -36.37 -30.05 -43.16
N ILE A 413 -37.63 -30.31 -43.49
CA ILE A 413 -38.34 -29.64 -44.58
C ILE A 413 -38.83 -28.26 -44.11
N ALA A 414 -39.35 -28.12 -42.89
CA ALA A 414 -39.68 -26.82 -42.30
C ALA A 414 -38.44 -25.92 -42.17
N ARG A 415 -37.30 -26.51 -41.81
CA ARG A 415 -35.98 -25.85 -41.82
C ARG A 415 -35.57 -25.39 -43.21
N ALA A 416 -35.65 -26.28 -44.21
CA ALA A 416 -35.38 -25.92 -45.60
C ALA A 416 -36.28 -24.78 -46.08
N ARG A 417 -37.53 -24.72 -45.60
CA ARG A 417 -38.49 -23.66 -45.90
C ARG A 417 -38.17 -22.33 -45.21
N HIS A 418 -37.82 -22.30 -43.93
CA HIS A 418 -37.38 -21.06 -43.26
C HIS A 418 -36.16 -20.47 -43.95
N ASN A 419 -35.23 -21.34 -44.36
CA ASN A 419 -34.07 -20.96 -45.16
C ASN A 419 -34.49 -20.47 -46.55
N LEU A 420 -35.29 -21.21 -47.30
CA LEU A 420 -35.78 -20.80 -48.62
C LEU A 420 -36.49 -19.43 -48.58
N VAL A 421 -37.33 -19.19 -47.57
CA VAL A 421 -38.09 -17.95 -47.40
C VAL A 421 -37.18 -16.77 -47.05
N ALA A 422 -36.19 -16.96 -46.17
CA ALA A 422 -35.17 -15.96 -45.93
C ALA A 422 -34.43 -15.57 -47.24
N GLY A 423 -34.28 -16.51 -48.18
CA GLY A 423 -33.66 -16.24 -49.48
C GLY A 423 -34.51 -15.47 -50.42
N GLN A 424 -35.75 -15.88 -50.52
CA GLN A 424 -36.72 -15.20 -51.35
C GLN A 424 -36.99 -13.76 -50.87
N LEU A 425 -37.00 -13.52 -49.54
CA LEU A 425 -37.06 -12.17 -48.95
C LEU A 425 -35.90 -11.28 -49.39
N LEU A 426 -34.81 -11.89 -49.86
CA LEU A 426 -33.61 -11.22 -50.30
C LEU A 426 -33.49 -11.09 -51.82
N THR A 427 -34.10 -11.94 -52.66
CA THR A 427 -33.87 -11.96 -54.13
C THR A 427 -34.07 -10.63 -54.86
N PRO A 428 -35.17 -9.89 -54.64
CA PRO A 428 -35.43 -8.66 -55.40
C PRO A 428 -34.57 -7.46 -54.94
N ILE A 429 -33.99 -7.54 -53.75
CA ILE A 429 -33.09 -6.52 -53.19
C ILE A 429 -31.67 -6.84 -53.64
N ASP A 430 -31.38 -8.11 -53.46
CA ASP A 430 -30.06 -8.62 -53.40
C ASP A 430 -30.13 -10.12 -53.75
N GLY A 431 -30.07 -10.42 -55.05
CA GLY A 431 -30.08 -11.78 -55.60
C GLY A 431 -29.00 -12.70 -55.05
N LYS A 432 -27.93 -12.15 -54.45
CA LYS A 432 -26.84 -12.90 -53.82
C LYS A 432 -27.15 -13.23 -52.36
N ARG A 433 -27.77 -12.33 -51.57
CA ARG A 433 -28.25 -12.63 -50.20
C ARG A 433 -29.38 -13.66 -50.25
N ALA A 434 -30.05 -13.74 -51.39
CA ALA A 434 -31.02 -14.78 -51.71
C ALA A 434 -30.42 -16.14 -52.05
N ARG A 435 -29.39 -16.13 -52.90
CA ARG A 435 -28.57 -17.29 -53.24
C ARG A 435 -28.16 -18.08 -52.00
N ARG A 436 -27.85 -17.36 -50.92
CA ARG A 436 -27.40 -17.92 -49.62
C ARG A 436 -28.40 -18.84 -48.95
N PHE A 437 -29.63 -18.47 -49.09
CA PHE A 437 -30.72 -19.14 -48.44
C PHE A 437 -31.31 -20.22 -49.32
N PHE A 438 -31.20 -20.06 -50.65
CA PHE A 438 -31.38 -21.17 -51.58
C PHE A 438 -30.33 -22.26 -51.33
N GLU A 439 -29.08 -21.90 -51.03
CA GLU A 439 -28.02 -22.83 -50.61
C GLU A 439 -28.34 -23.50 -49.27
N GLN A 440 -28.83 -22.77 -48.27
CA GLN A 440 -29.23 -23.35 -46.99
C GLN A 440 -30.52 -24.21 -47.08
N ALA A 441 -31.37 -23.92 -48.07
CA ALA A 441 -32.55 -24.70 -48.38
C ALA A 441 -32.17 -26.04 -49.02
N VAL A 442 -31.25 -26.05 -50.00
CA VAL A 442 -30.68 -27.30 -50.52
C VAL A 442 -29.78 -28.00 -49.50
N ALA A 443 -29.23 -27.30 -48.50
CA ALA A 443 -28.45 -27.94 -47.44
C ALA A 443 -29.34 -28.72 -46.46
N SER A 444 -30.48 -28.14 -46.13
CA SER A 444 -31.45 -28.79 -45.25
C SER A 444 -32.19 -29.93 -45.97
N ASP A 445 -32.33 -29.82 -47.28
CA ASP A 445 -32.85 -30.87 -48.17
C ASP A 445 -32.04 -30.91 -49.49
N PRO A 446 -31.02 -31.80 -49.58
CA PRO A 446 -30.14 -31.93 -50.75
C PRO A 446 -30.84 -32.31 -52.04
N THR A 447 -32.03 -32.89 -51.94
CA THR A 447 -32.85 -33.29 -53.08
C THR A 447 -33.72 -32.16 -53.62
N ASN A 448 -33.69 -30.99 -52.98
CA ASN A 448 -34.50 -29.82 -53.32
C ASN A 448 -34.04 -29.18 -54.65
N ALA A 449 -34.48 -29.80 -55.75
CA ALA A 449 -34.18 -29.36 -57.11
C ALA A 449 -34.59 -27.91 -57.43
N PRO A 450 -35.72 -27.36 -56.91
CA PRO A 450 -36.06 -25.94 -57.10
C PRO A 450 -34.99 -24.98 -56.63
N ALA A 451 -34.38 -25.24 -55.48
CA ALA A 451 -33.32 -24.40 -54.96
C ALA A 451 -32.00 -24.64 -55.75
N TRP A 452 -31.65 -25.87 -56.19
CA TRP A 452 -30.51 -26.09 -57.11
C TRP A 452 -30.67 -25.45 -58.49
N ASN A 453 -31.89 -25.44 -59.02
CA ASN A 453 -32.17 -24.85 -60.32
C ASN A 453 -32.20 -23.31 -60.25
N ALA A 454 -32.73 -22.73 -59.17
CA ALA A 454 -32.65 -21.28 -58.93
C ALA A 454 -31.18 -20.82 -58.87
N LEU A 455 -30.30 -21.64 -58.28
CA LEU A 455 -28.86 -21.42 -58.24
C LEU A 455 -28.18 -21.57 -59.61
N LEU A 456 -28.47 -22.64 -60.37
CA LEU A 456 -27.87 -22.86 -61.71
C LEU A 456 -28.34 -21.84 -62.74
N TRP A 457 -29.60 -21.41 -62.65
CA TRP A 457 -30.17 -20.43 -63.55
C TRP A 457 -29.61 -19.03 -63.29
N ASP A 458 -29.55 -18.62 -62.02
CA ASP A 458 -28.86 -17.39 -61.61
C ASP A 458 -27.41 -17.38 -62.12
N ALA A 459 -26.69 -18.50 -61.99
CA ALA A 459 -25.31 -18.61 -62.47
C ALA A 459 -25.18 -18.49 -64.00
N ARG A 460 -26.05 -19.15 -64.77
CA ARG A 460 -26.02 -19.12 -66.24
C ARG A 460 -26.51 -17.78 -66.81
N ALA A 461 -27.49 -17.14 -66.18
CA ALA A 461 -28.02 -15.84 -66.60
C ALA A 461 -26.99 -14.71 -66.44
N GLU A 462 -26.13 -14.79 -65.43
CA GLU A 462 -24.97 -13.90 -65.26
C GLU A 462 -23.78 -14.27 -66.18
N ASN A 463 -23.91 -15.31 -67.03
CA ASN A 463 -22.84 -15.95 -67.80
C ASN A 463 -21.63 -16.36 -66.93
N ASP A 464 -21.91 -16.68 -65.67
CA ASP A 464 -20.94 -17.14 -64.69
C ASP A 464 -20.79 -18.67 -64.81
N LEU A 465 -20.02 -19.08 -65.83
CA LEU A 465 -19.58 -20.47 -66.04
C LEU A 465 -18.94 -21.10 -64.77
N PRO A 466 -18.12 -20.37 -63.96
CA PRO A 466 -17.60 -20.90 -62.70
C PRO A 466 -18.65 -21.31 -61.69
N ARG A 467 -19.66 -20.47 -61.49
CA ARG A 467 -20.70 -20.74 -60.51
C ARG A 467 -21.65 -21.86 -60.98
N ALA A 468 -21.85 -21.95 -62.30
CA ALA A 468 -22.60 -23.05 -62.89
C ALA A 468 -21.88 -24.40 -62.69
N ALA A 469 -20.55 -24.41 -62.80
CA ALA A 469 -19.73 -25.56 -62.46
C ALA A 469 -19.89 -25.96 -60.97
N HIS A 470 -19.91 -25.01 -60.04
CA HIS A 470 -20.08 -25.29 -58.61
C HIS A 470 -21.40 -25.98 -58.28
N TYR A 471 -22.49 -25.48 -58.85
CA TYR A 471 -23.80 -26.04 -58.55
C TYR A 471 -24.05 -27.38 -59.25
N LEU A 472 -23.43 -27.64 -60.42
CA LEU A 472 -23.48 -28.95 -61.08
C LEU A 472 -22.75 -30.04 -60.26
N GLU A 473 -21.63 -29.68 -59.64
CA GLU A 473 -20.89 -30.56 -58.75
C GLU A 473 -21.70 -30.93 -57.49
N GLN A 474 -22.24 -29.93 -56.80
CA GLN A 474 -23.02 -30.18 -55.58
C GLN A 474 -24.31 -30.94 -55.87
N ARG A 475 -24.92 -30.69 -57.02
CA ARG A 475 -26.04 -31.48 -57.53
C ARG A 475 -25.63 -32.92 -57.87
N ALA A 476 -24.46 -33.14 -58.47
CA ALA A 476 -23.96 -34.49 -58.76
C ALA A 476 -23.81 -35.33 -57.47
N ASN A 477 -23.32 -34.70 -56.40
CA ASN A 477 -23.11 -35.34 -55.09
C ASN A 477 -24.42 -35.70 -54.38
N ALA A 478 -25.41 -34.80 -54.43
CA ALA A 478 -26.74 -35.05 -53.89
C ALA A 478 -27.58 -36.00 -54.76
N THR A 479 -27.11 -36.33 -55.98
CA THR A 479 -27.77 -37.26 -56.90
C THR A 479 -27.30 -38.69 -56.63
N GLU A 480 -28.23 -39.60 -56.31
CA GLU A 480 -27.88 -40.97 -55.89
C GLU A 480 -27.49 -41.93 -57.02
N THR A 481 -27.85 -41.63 -58.29
CA THR A 481 -27.66 -42.56 -59.40
C THR A 481 -26.24 -42.46 -60.01
N PRO A 482 -25.42 -43.55 -60.05
CA PRO A 482 -24.00 -43.49 -60.42
C PRO A 482 -23.73 -42.94 -61.83
N ARG A 483 -24.59 -43.30 -62.80
CA ARG A 483 -24.48 -42.80 -64.17
C ARG A 483 -24.89 -41.33 -64.29
N ALA A 484 -25.96 -40.88 -63.62
CA ALA A 484 -26.36 -39.48 -63.66
C ALA A 484 -25.35 -38.58 -62.94
N ARG A 485 -24.74 -39.11 -61.87
CA ARG A 485 -23.61 -38.52 -61.18
C ARG A 485 -22.39 -38.39 -62.08
N ALA A 486 -21.98 -39.46 -62.78
CA ALA A 486 -20.89 -39.42 -63.74
C ALA A 486 -21.15 -38.44 -64.90
N THR A 487 -22.39 -38.34 -65.39
CA THR A 487 -22.74 -37.35 -66.42
C THR A 487 -22.74 -35.91 -65.93
N CYS A 488 -23.19 -35.63 -64.70
CA CYS A 488 -23.05 -34.29 -64.11
C CYS A 488 -21.57 -33.91 -63.96
N PHE A 489 -20.68 -34.88 -63.67
CA PHE A 489 -19.23 -34.67 -63.64
C PHE A 489 -18.60 -34.50 -65.03
N VAL A 490 -19.12 -35.14 -66.08
CA VAL A 490 -18.67 -34.89 -67.46
C VAL A 490 -19.15 -33.52 -67.95
N GLU A 491 -20.41 -33.14 -67.72
CA GLU A 491 -20.92 -31.79 -68.05
C GLU A 491 -20.17 -30.69 -67.28
N LEU A 492 -19.79 -30.98 -66.04
CA LEU A 492 -18.86 -30.15 -65.27
C LEU A 492 -17.50 -30.05 -65.98
N ALA A 493 -16.91 -31.16 -66.42
CA ALA A 493 -15.63 -31.18 -67.12
C ALA A 493 -15.67 -30.35 -68.42
N GLU A 494 -16.79 -30.38 -69.14
CA GLU A 494 -16.99 -29.61 -70.37
C GLU A 494 -17.17 -28.10 -70.12
N ILE A 495 -17.90 -27.70 -69.07
CA ILE A 495 -17.99 -26.28 -68.67
C ILE A 495 -16.60 -25.77 -68.28
N GLN A 496 -15.83 -26.59 -67.56
CA GLN A 496 -14.46 -26.27 -67.19
C GLN A 496 -13.54 -26.20 -68.42
N GLN A 497 -13.71 -27.07 -69.42
CA GLN A 497 -12.97 -27.00 -70.68
C GLN A 497 -13.30 -25.73 -71.48
N LYS A 498 -14.58 -25.34 -71.56
CA LYS A 498 -15.04 -24.10 -72.22
C LYS A 498 -14.52 -22.83 -71.54
N MET A 499 -14.32 -22.89 -70.23
CA MET A 499 -13.65 -21.84 -69.47
C MET A 499 -12.13 -21.82 -69.69
N GLY A 500 -11.56 -22.76 -70.46
CA GLY A 500 -10.12 -22.97 -70.57
C GLY A 500 -9.49 -23.49 -69.27
N ASN A 501 -10.30 -23.87 -68.28
CA ASN A 501 -9.87 -24.37 -66.97
C ASN A 501 -9.48 -25.85 -67.07
N ARG A 502 -8.27 -26.11 -67.58
CA ARG A 502 -7.69 -27.45 -67.71
C ARG A 502 -7.64 -28.22 -66.37
N PRO A 503 -7.27 -27.62 -65.22
CA PRO A 503 -7.31 -28.30 -63.92
C PRO A 503 -8.72 -28.71 -63.47
N GLY A 504 -9.71 -27.81 -63.59
CA GLY A 504 -11.10 -28.11 -63.24
C GLY A 504 -11.72 -29.17 -64.15
N MET A 505 -11.33 -29.16 -65.42
CA MET A 505 -11.71 -30.19 -66.39
C MET A 505 -11.18 -31.55 -65.97
N LEU A 506 -9.90 -31.63 -65.60
CA LEU A 506 -9.29 -32.87 -65.13
C LEU A 506 -9.98 -33.37 -63.86
N SER A 507 -10.11 -32.55 -62.80
CA SER A 507 -10.81 -32.96 -61.56
C SER A 507 -12.20 -33.53 -61.81
N ALA A 508 -12.95 -32.91 -62.72
CA ALA A 508 -14.28 -33.39 -63.07
C ALA A 508 -14.24 -34.72 -63.83
N TYR A 509 -13.25 -34.94 -64.71
CA TYR A 509 -12.99 -36.26 -65.31
C TYR A 509 -12.54 -37.29 -64.27
N GLU A 510 -11.79 -36.91 -63.24
CA GLU A 510 -11.41 -37.83 -62.15
C GLU A 510 -12.63 -38.26 -61.34
N SER A 511 -13.50 -37.32 -60.97
CA SER A 511 -14.76 -37.63 -60.29
C SER A 511 -15.69 -38.48 -61.15
N ALA A 512 -15.65 -38.29 -62.48
CA ALA A 512 -16.33 -39.15 -63.43
C ALA A 512 -15.72 -40.57 -63.46
N PHE A 513 -14.40 -40.71 -63.48
CA PHE A 513 -13.70 -42.00 -63.40
C PHE A 513 -13.92 -42.72 -62.07
N LEU A 514 -13.94 -42.01 -60.94
CA LEU A 514 -14.25 -42.58 -59.63
C LEU A 514 -15.70 -43.06 -59.54
N SER A 515 -16.62 -42.34 -60.19
CA SER A 515 -18.03 -42.74 -60.29
C SER A 515 -18.23 -43.90 -61.27
N ASP A 516 -17.41 -43.98 -62.33
CA ASP A 516 -17.39 -45.04 -63.34
C ASP A 516 -15.96 -45.26 -63.92
N PRO A 517 -15.21 -46.26 -63.43
CA PRO A 517 -13.82 -46.51 -63.86
C PRO A 517 -13.66 -46.99 -65.30
N SER A 518 -14.77 -47.35 -65.96
CA SER A 518 -14.76 -47.75 -67.37
C SER A 518 -14.91 -46.56 -68.32
N ASN A 519 -15.02 -45.35 -67.78
CA ASN A 519 -15.24 -44.15 -68.58
C ASN A 519 -13.98 -43.77 -69.39
N GLU A 520 -14.02 -44.10 -70.68
CA GLU A 520 -12.89 -43.91 -71.62
C GLU A 520 -12.50 -42.44 -71.81
N ALA A 521 -13.47 -41.52 -71.77
CA ALA A 521 -13.25 -40.08 -71.92
C ALA A 521 -12.46 -39.53 -70.73
N ALA A 522 -12.78 -39.99 -69.52
CA ALA A 522 -12.01 -39.70 -68.33
C ALA A 522 -10.61 -40.32 -68.38
N ALA A 523 -10.46 -41.61 -68.69
CA ALA A 523 -9.15 -42.28 -68.72
C ALA A 523 -8.15 -41.62 -69.69
N SER A 524 -8.62 -41.24 -70.90
CA SER A 524 -7.76 -40.62 -71.90
C SER A 524 -7.39 -39.17 -71.58
N ALA A 525 -8.33 -38.40 -71.00
CA ALA A 525 -8.06 -37.02 -70.61
C ALA A 525 -7.08 -36.91 -69.42
N LEU A 526 -7.01 -37.94 -68.58
CA LEU A 526 -6.27 -37.93 -67.32
C LEU A 526 -4.83 -38.45 -67.41
N LEU A 527 -4.44 -39.20 -68.45
CA LEU A 527 -3.11 -39.83 -68.52
C LEU A 527 -1.93 -38.86 -68.45
N GLU A 528 -1.77 -37.97 -69.44
CA GLU A 528 -0.65 -37.02 -69.45
C GLU A 528 -0.70 -36.07 -68.25
N PRO A 529 -1.87 -35.55 -67.84
CA PRO A 529 -1.93 -34.66 -66.70
C PRO A 529 -1.59 -35.34 -65.39
N TRP A 530 -2.10 -36.55 -65.11
CA TRP A 530 -1.72 -37.31 -63.92
C TRP A 530 -0.24 -37.72 -63.92
N MET A 531 0.35 -37.95 -65.09
CA MET A 531 1.79 -38.15 -65.24
C MET A 531 2.62 -36.88 -64.95
N ALA A 532 2.08 -35.70 -65.28
CA ALA A 532 2.73 -34.41 -65.03
C ALA A 532 2.60 -33.95 -63.56
N ILE A 533 1.53 -34.33 -62.86
CA ILE A 533 1.32 -34.06 -61.43
C ILE A 533 1.71 -35.24 -60.53
N GLU A 534 2.43 -36.23 -61.08
CA GLU A 534 3.04 -37.31 -60.30
C GLU A 534 2.03 -38.20 -59.54
N ARG A 535 0.78 -38.32 -60.03
CA ARG A 535 -0.28 -39.18 -59.45
C ARG A 535 -0.16 -40.65 -59.88
N TYR A 536 1.02 -41.21 -59.66
CA TYR A 536 1.44 -42.44 -60.32
C TYR A 536 0.57 -43.68 -59.98
N GLU A 537 -0.05 -43.78 -58.80
CA GLU A 537 -0.93 -44.92 -58.42
C GLU A 537 -2.23 -44.96 -59.22
N ASP A 538 -2.80 -43.79 -59.49
CA ASP A 538 -4.03 -43.68 -60.28
C ASP A 538 -3.72 -43.80 -61.77
N VAL A 539 -2.56 -43.30 -62.20
CA VAL A 539 -2.06 -43.56 -63.56
C VAL A 539 -1.88 -45.05 -63.81
N GLU A 540 -1.35 -45.81 -62.86
CA GLU A 540 -1.21 -47.28 -62.98
C GLU A 540 -2.58 -47.95 -63.27
N LYS A 541 -3.68 -47.46 -62.69
CA LYS A 541 -5.03 -48.02 -62.91
C LYS A 541 -5.59 -47.70 -64.30
N ILE A 542 -5.35 -46.48 -64.80
CA ILE A 542 -5.83 -46.06 -66.13
C ILE A 542 -4.89 -46.43 -67.27
N ILE A 543 -3.57 -46.56 -67.01
CA ILE A 543 -2.58 -46.89 -68.05
C ILE A 543 -2.83 -48.28 -68.59
N HIS A 544 -3.34 -49.21 -67.77
CA HIS A 544 -3.78 -50.52 -68.25
C HIS A 544 -5.03 -50.43 -69.13
N VAL A 545 -5.99 -49.55 -68.83
CA VAL A 545 -7.15 -49.27 -69.71
C VAL A 545 -6.68 -48.66 -71.03
N ILE A 546 -5.65 -47.82 -71.01
CA ILE A 546 -5.08 -47.17 -72.19
C ILE A 546 -4.18 -48.11 -73.00
N ILE A 547 -3.39 -48.97 -72.36
CA ILE A 547 -2.60 -50.02 -73.01
C ILE A 547 -3.55 -51.04 -73.63
N ALA A 548 -4.60 -51.46 -72.93
CA ALA A 548 -5.62 -52.35 -73.46
C ALA A 548 -6.38 -51.72 -74.63
N ALA A 549 -6.74 -50.43 -74.54
CA ALA A 549 -7.32 -49.68 -75.66
C ALA A 549 -6.33 -49.54 -76.83
N ALA A 550 -5.06 -49.24 -76.57
CA ALA A 550 -4.02 -49.10 -77.59
C ALA A 550 -3.67 -50.45 -78.26
N GLU A 551 -3.71 -51.56 -77.53
CA GLU A 551 -3.51 -52.91 -78.05
C GLU A 551 -4.75 -53.39 -78.82
N ARG A 552 -5.97 -53.07 -78.35
CA ARG A 552 -7.23 -53.26 -79.09
C ARG A 552 -7.20 -52.51 -80.42
N ASP A 553 -6.71 -51.28 -80.39
CA ASP A 553 -6.64 -50.37 -81.54
C ASP A 553 -5.33 -50.56 -82.38
N ARG A 554 -4.40 -51.45 -81.94
CA ARG A 554 -3.09 -51.81 -82.56
C ARG A 554 -2.07 -50.68 -82.76
N ASP A 555 -1.91 -49.79 -81.77
CA ASP A 555 -0.96 -48.67 -81.80
C ASP A 555 0.33 -48.94 -80.99
N GLY A 556 1.41 -49.34 -81.69
CA GLY A 556 2.70 -49.68 -81.09
C GLY A 556 3.50 -48.50 -80.52
N TYR A 557 3.27 -47.28 -81.02
CA TYR A 557 3.89 -46.09 -80.47
C TYR A 557 3.24 -45.70 -79.14
N ARG A 558 1.90 -45.72 -79.11
CA ARG A 558 1.11 -45.48 -77.88
C ARG A 558 1.41 -46.52 -76.79
N ALA A 559 1.70 -47.77 -77.17
CA ALA A 559 2.15 -48.80 -76.24
C ALA A 559 3.58 -48.57 -75.69
N TYR A 560 4.54 -48.17 -76.54
CA TYR A 560 5.90 -47.85 -76.10
C TYR A 560 5.93 -46.66 -75.13
N THR A 561 5.21 -45.58 -75.44
CA THR A 561 5.12 -44.39 -74.58
C THR A 561 4.40 -44.70 -73.26
N ALA A 562 3.35 -45.51 -73.30
CA ALA A 562 2.66 -45.97 -72.10
C ALA A 562 3.55 -46.87 -71.20
N ARG A 563 4.42 -47.71 -71.78
CA ARG A 563 5.36 -48.56 -71.02
C ARG A 563 6.51 -47.77 -70.39
N ARG A 564 7.01 -46.73 -71.05
CA ARG A 564 7.96 -45.78 -70.44
C ARG A 564 7.31 -44.94 -69.35
N ALA A 565 6.07 -44.51 -69.55
CA ALA A 565 5.28 -43.89 -68.50
C ALA A 565 5.12 -44.84 -67.29
N LEU A 566 4.86 -46.13 -67.52
CA LEU A 566 4.82 -47.16 -66.47
C LEU A 566 6.17 -47.37 -65.77
N THR A 567 7.29 -47.25 -66.49
CA THR A 567 8.63 -47.28 -65.90
C THR A 567 8.82 -46.13 -64.92
N LYS A 568 8.49 -44.90 -65.34
CA LYS A 568 8.53 -43.71 -64.49
C LYS A 568 7.60 -43.84 -63.28
N ILE A 569 6.37 -44.31 -63.49
CA ILE A 569 5.39 -44.61 -62.41
C ILE A 569 6.00 -45.55 -61.38
N GLY A 570 6.62 -46.64 -61.80
CA GLY A 570 7.21 -47.62 -60.88
C GLY A 570 8.31 -47.03 -59.98
N PHE A 571 9.17 -46.15 -60.51
CA PHE A 571 10.18 -45.45 -59.72
C PHE A 571 9.58 -44.62 -58.60
N GLU A 572 8.56 -43.86 -58.96
CA GLU A 572 7.95 -42.84 -58.12
C GLU A 572 6.99 -43.45 -57.09
N LEU A 573 6.41 -44.60 -57.41
CA LEU A 573 5.65 -45.42 -56.46
C LEU A 573 6.51 -46.29 -55.57
N HIS A 574 7.84 -46.21 -55.68
CA HIS A 574 8.76 -47.10 -54.99
C HIS A 574 8.39 -48.58 -55.18
N LYS A 575 7.90 -48.91 -56.39
CA LYS A 575 7.69 -50.27 -56.89
C LYS A 575 8.78 -50.56 -57.92
N PRO A 576 10.04 -50.72 -57.46
CA PRO A 576 11.15 -50.76 -58.37
C PRO A 576 11.17 -52.07 -59.18
N ASP A 577 10.43 -53.10 -58.76
CA ASP A 577 10.13 -54.32 -59.52
C ASP A 577 9.25 -54.02 -60.75
N VAL A 578 8.16 -53.26 -60.59
CA VAL A 578 7.30 -52.81 -61.69
C VAL A 578 8.08 -51.87 -62.61
N ALA A 579 8.89 -50.97 -62.05
CA ALA A 579 9.77 -50.10 -62.81
C ALA A 579 10.78 -50.91 -63.64
N LEU A 580 11.39 -51.93 -63.03
CA LEU A 580 12.36 -52.80 -63.68
C LEU A 580 11.73 -53.61 -64.81
N GLU A 581 10.55 -54.19 -64.60
CA GLU A 581 9.82 -54.94 -65.62
C GLU A 581 9.36 -54.04 -66.78
N ALA A 582 8.81 -52.87 -66.49
CA ALA A 582 8.39 -51.90 -67.49
C ALA A 582 9.60 -51.32 -68.27
N ALA A 583 10.71 -51.02 -67.58
CA ALA A 583 11.96 -50.54 -68.20
C ALA A 583 12.54 -51.61 -69.11
N PHE A 584 12.54 -52.87 -68.65
CA PHE A 584 13.03 -53.99 -69.42
C PHE A 584 12.13 -54.28 -70.63
N ALA A 585 10.81 -54.17 -70.49
CA ALA A 585 9.87 -54.29 -71.61
C ALA A 585 10.03 -53.14 -72.63
N ALA A 586 10.27 -51.91 -72.16
CA ALA A 586 10.58 -50.76 -73.00
C ALA A 586 11.93 -50.94 -73.74
N PHE A 587 12.99 -51.35 -73.04
CA PHE A 587 14.30 -51.66 -73.61
C PHE A 587 14.24 -52.80 -74.62
N ASN A 588 13.49 -53.86 -74.34
CA ASN A 588 13.30 -54.96 -75.30
C ASN A 588 12.53 -54.53 -76.55
N SER A 589 11.62 -53.55 -76.43
CA SER A 589 10.96 -52.97 -77.60
C SER A 589 11.88 -52.05 -78.42
N ARG A 590 12.84 -51.35 -77.77
CA ARG A 590 13.83 -50.47 -78.41
C ARG A 590 15.14 -50.40 -77.59
N ARG A 591 16.18 -51.13 -78.03
CA ARG A 591 17.45 -51.32 -77.27
C ARG A 591 18.49 -50.20 -77.42
N GLU A 592 18.41 -49.44 -78.51
CA GLU A 592 19.41 -48.43 -78.88
C GLU A 592 19.14 -47.06 -78.24
N GLU A 593 17.96 -46.85 -77.68
CA GLU A 593 17.54 -45.58 -77.08
C GLU A 593 18.28 -45.33 -75.75
N ASP A 594 18.98 -44.21 -75.65
CA ASP A 594 19.68 -43.77 -74.42
C ASP A 594 18.74 -43.69 -73.23
N GLU A 595 17.49 -43.28 -73.48
CA GLU A 595 16.47 -43.13 -72.46
C GLU A 595 16.06 -44.48 -71.86
N ALA A 596 15.96 -45.53 -72.70
CA ALA A 596 15.66 -46.88 -72.22
C ALA A 596 16.84 -47.50 -71.45
N ARG A 597 18.09 -47.21 -71.88
CA ARG A 597 19.31 -47.62 -71.17
C ARG A 597 19.42 -46.94 -69.80
N ARG A 598 19.18 -45.63 -69.75
CA ARG A 598 19.17 -44.82 -68.51
C ARG A 598 18.11 -45.32 -67.54
N ASP A 599 16.87 -45.47 -68.01
CA ASP A 599 15.74 -45.87 -67.16
C ASP A 599 15.97 -47.29 -66.59
N LEU A 600 16.66 -48.18 -67.31
CA LEU A 600 17.06 -49.49 -66.79
C LEU A 600 18.14 -49.42 -65.70
N VAL A 601 19.20 -48.60 -65.88
CA VAL A 601 20.26 -48.44 -64.87
C VAL A 601 19.71 -47.87 -63.58
N LEU A 602 18.84 -46.85 -63.67
CA LEU A 602 18.20 -46.26 -62.49
C LEU A 602 17.32 -47.29 -61.76
N ALA A 603 16.58 -48.14 -62.50
CA ALA A 603 15.67 -49.13 -61.93
C ALA A 603 16.44 -50.21 -61.19
N ALA A 604 17.53 -50.67 -61.81
CA ALA A 604 18.47 -51.57 -61.17
C ALA A 604 19.14 -50.94 -59.92
N SER A 605 19.53 -49.67 -59.98
CA SER A 605 20.15 -48.98 -58.84
C SER A 605 19.19 -48.83 -57.66
N ALA A 606 17.91 -48.61 -57.91
CA ALA A 606 16.89 -48.57 -56.85
C ALA A 606 16.72 -49.94 -56.17
N MET A 607 16.91 -51.03 -56.92
CA MET A 607 16.81 -52.41 -56.42
C MET A 607 18.15 -53.04 -56.02
N ARG A 608 19.25 -52.29 -55.91
CA ARG A 608 20.63 -52.86 -55.83
C ARG A 608 20.91 -53.87 -54.70
N ALA A 609 20.05 -53.91 -53.67
CA ALA A 609 20.12 -54.87 -52.56
C ALA A 609 19.21 -56.10 -52.75
N ASP A 610 18.34 -56.08 -53.76
CA ASP A 610 17.36 -57.11 -54.09
C ASP A 610 17.92 -58.09 -55.14
N PRO A 611 17.76 -59.42 -54.96
CA PRO A 611 18.17 -60.42 -55.95
C PRO A 611 17.55 -60.24 -57.35
N ALA A 612 16.41 -59.55 -57.49
CA ALA A 612 15.74 -59.33 -58.76
C ALA A 612 16.59 -58.55 -59.78
N VAL A 613 17.57 -57.74 -59.33
CA VAL A 613 18.53 -57.04 -60.20
C VAL A 613 19.37 -58.02 -61.02
N LEU A 614 19.58 -59.24 -60.52
CA LEU A 614 20.32 -60.26 -61.25
C LEU A 614 19.61 -60.67 -62.56
N LYS A 615 18.28 -60.50 -62.65
CA LYS A 615 17.52 -60.77 -63.89
C LYS A 615 17.88 -59.82 -65.03
N VAL A 616 18.38 -58.62 -64.71
CA VAL A 616 18.80 -57.61 -65.68
C VAL A 616 20.33 -57.45 -65.73
N ARG A 617 21.09 -58.30 -65.03
CA ARG A 617 22.56 -58.24 -64.95
C ARG A 617 23.21 -58.13 -66.31
N ASP A 618 22.83 -58.99 -67.25
CA ASP A 618 23.42 -58.99 -68.59
C ASP A 618 23.18 -57.67 -69.32
N ALA A 619 22.00 -57.06 -69.13
CA ALA A 619 21.70 -55.75 -69.70
C ALA A 619 22.53 -54.62 -69.05
N LEU A 620 22.81 -54.68 -67.74
CA LEU A 620 23.64 -53.70 -67.04
C LEU A 620 25.13 -53.82 -67.38
N LEU A 621 25.63 -55.04 -67.58
CA LEU A 621 27.00 -55.27 -68.01
C LEU A 621 27.23 -54.72 -69.42
N VAL A 622 26.26 -54.92 -70.33
CA VAL A 622 26.30 -54.31 -71.68
C VAL A 622 26.33 -52.78 -71.60
N ILE A 623 25.66 -52.19 -70.61
CA ILE A 623 25.69 -50.74 -70.38
C ILE A 623 27.03 -50.30 -69.76
N ALA A 624 27.62 -51.08 -68.85
CA ALA A 624 28.90 -50.77 -68.20
C ALA A 624 30.11 -50.88 -69.15
N GLU A 625 30.04 -51.73 -70.18
CA GLU A 625 31.09 -51.81 -71.22
C GLU A 625 31.10 -50.58 -72.14
N ARG A 626 29.97 -49.87 -72.25
CA ARG A 626 29.83 -48.62 -73.02
C ARG A 626 28.97 -47.61 -72.26
N PRO A 627 29.54 -46.95 -71.23
CA PRO A 627 28.83 -45.96 -70.43
C PRO A 627 28.66 -44.61 -71.16
N ASP A 628 29.00 -44.55 -72.44
CA ASP A 628 28.86 -43.39 -73.31
C ASP A 628 27.40 -42.95 -73.38
N GLY A 629 27.17 -41.64 -73.29
CA GLY A 629 25.82 -41.06 -73.26
C GLY A 629 25.13 -41.06 -71.89
N LEU A 630 25.70 -41.73 -70.87
CA LEU A 630 25.21 -41.64 -69.49
C LEU A 630 25.84 -40.45 -68.76
N ALA A 631 25.04 -39.76 -67.94
CA ALA A 631 25.53 -38.68 -67.07
C ALA A 631 26.42 -39.23 -65.93
N PRO A 632 27.38 -38.45 -65.40
CA PRO A 632 28.27 -38.86 -64.30
C PRO A 632 27.51 -39.47 -63.11
N ASP A 633 26.37 -38.91 -62.70
CA ASP A 633 25.54 -39.44 -61.60
C ASP A 633 24.96 -40.83 -61.88
N VAL A 634 24.60 -41.10 -63.14
CA VAL A 634 24.09 -42.42 -63.58
C VAL A 634 25.23 -43.44 -63.61
N ARG A 635 26.46 -43.01 -63.95
CA ARG A 635 27.66 -43.85 -63.87
C ARG A 635 28.06 -44.17 -62.42
N VAL A 636 27.93 -43.20 -61.51
CA VAL A 636 28.09 -43.43 -60.06
C VAL A 636 27.04 -44.43 -59.56
N ALA A 637 25.78 -44.27 -59.94
CA ALA A 637 24.70 -45.20 -59.58
C ALA A 637 24.94 -46.61 -60.15
N LEU A 638 25.44 -46.71 -61.37
CA LEU A 638 25.90 -47.97 -61.97
C LEU A 638 27.06 -48.57 -61.17
N GLY A 639 28.05 -47.77 -60.77
CA GLY A 639 29.17 -48.20 -59.92
C GLY A 639 28.71 -48.71 -58.56
N GLU A 640 27.79 -48.00 -57.89
CA GLU A 640 27.20 -48.45 -56.62
C GLU A 640 26.43 -49.77 -56.74
N THR A 641 25.72 -49.95 -57.87
CA THR A 641 24.96 -51.18 -58.16
C THR A 641 25.89 -52.35 -58.51
N LEU A 642 26.97 -52.08 -59.24
CA LEU A 642 28.02 -53.05 -59.53
C LEU A 642 28.75 -53.47 -58.25
N ALA A 643 29.09 -52.52 -57.37
CA ALA A 643 29.73 -52.79 -56.08
C ALA A 643 28.87 -53.72 -55.21
N SER A 644 27.55 -53.51 -55.15
CA SER A 644 26.64 -54.38 -54.40
C SER A 644 26.46 -55.77 -55.02
N MET A 645 26.61 -55.89 -56.35
CA MET A 645 26.65 -57.18 -57.06
C MET A 645 28.00 -57.91 -56.95
N GLY A 646 28.99 -57.32 -56.26
CA GLY A 646 30.33 -57.91 -56.05
C GLY A 646 31.40 -57.45 -57.05
N GLU A 647 31.08 -56.55 -57.97
CA GLU A 647 31.99 -56.04 -59.01
C GLU A 647 32.74 -54.77 -58.52
N SER A 648 33.47 -54.89 -57.39
CA SER A 648 34.09 -53.74 -56.68
C SER A 648 35.17 -52.99 -57.49
N ASP A 649 35.93 -53.69 -58.32
CA ASP A 649 37.01 -53.07 -59.12
C ASP A 649 36.43 -52.25 -60.28
N ARG A 650 35.33 -52.72 -60.88
CA ARG A 650 34.59 -51.99 -61.93
C ARG A 650 33.91 -50.75 -61.34
N ALA A 651 33.41 -50.85 -60.11
CA ALA A 651 32.85 -49.70 -59.38
C ALA A 651 33.92 -48.64 -59.04
N ALA A 652 35.10 -49.06 -58.58
CA ALA A 652 36.20 -48.14 -58.27
C ALA A 652 36.68 -47.38 -59.51
N SER A 653 36.75 -48.06 -60.67
CA SER A 653 37.11 -47.43 -61.95
C SER A 653 36.09 -46.35 -62.35
N LEU A 654 34.80 -46.62 -62.18
CA LEU A 654 33.73 -45.64 -62.44
C LEU A 654 33.80 -44.44 -61.47
N TYR A 655 34.15 -44.64 -60.19
CA TYR A 655 34.32 -43.54 -59.24
C TYR A 655 35.53 -42.67 -59.56
N ASP A 656 36.65 -43.29 -59.96
CA ASP A 656 37.86 -42.56 -60.33
C ASP A 656 37.64 -41.73 -61.59
N GLU A 657 37.03 -42.31 -62.64
CA GLU A 657 36.60 -41.58 -63.84
C GLU A 657 35.73 -40.36 -63.48
N VAL A 658 34.74 -40.54 -62.60
CA VAL A 658 33.89 -39.42 -62.15
C VAL A 658 34.68 -38.37 -61.36
N LEU A 659 35.65 -38.75 -60.53
CA LEU A 659 36.48 -37.81 -59.77
C LEU A 659 37.50 -37.06 -60.63
N THR A 660 37.91 -37.62 -61.77
CA THR A 660 38.72 -36.88 -62.75
C THR A 660 37.94 -35.76 -63.42
N GLU A 661 36.65 -35.96 -63.67
CA GLU A 661 35.74 -34.95 -64.23
C GLU A 661 35.21 -33.99 -63.15
N SER A 662 34.97 -34.49 -61.94
CA SER A 662 34.32 -33.77 -60.83
C SER A 662 35.01 -34.08 -59.48
N PRO A 663 36.09 -33.36 -59.12
CA PRO A 663 36.87 -33.61 -57.90
C PRO A 663 36.09 -33.47 -56.58
N ASP A 664 34.98 -32.74 -56.61
CA ASP A 664 34.13 -32.47 -55.44
C ASP A 664 32.90 -33.39 -55.38
N ASN A 665 32.81 -34.42 -56.23
CA ASN A 665 31.66 -35.33 -56.23
C ASN A 665 31.60 -36.13 -54.93
N GLU A 666 30.65 -35.79 -54.07
CA GLU A 666 30.53 -36.36 -52.72
C GLU A 666 30.32 -37.87 -52.72
N ARG A 667 29.50 -38.39 -53.64
CA ARG A 667 29.16 -39.82 -53.73
C ARG A 667 30.37 -40.64 -54.18
N ALA A 668 31.12 -40.13 -55.14
CA ALA A 668 32.36 -40.76 -55.57
C ALA A 668 33.45 -40.68 -54.50
N LEU A 669 33.62 -39.54 -53.80
CA LEU A 669 34.52 -39.41 -52.65
C LEU A 669 34.15 -40.36 -51.51
N ALA A 670 32.85 -40.56 -51.25
CA ALA A 670 32.37 -41.49 -50.24
C ALA A 670 32.64 -42.95 -50.63
N GLY A 671 32.30 -43.35 -51.86
CA GLY A 671 32.56 -44.69 -52.39
C GLY A 671 34.05 -45.03 -52.38
N LEU A 672 34.89 -44.08 -52.80
CA LEU A 672 36.35 -44.25 -52.82
C LEU A 672 36.96 -44.21 -51.41
N SER A 673 36.48 -43.34 -50.51
CA SER A 673 36.88 -43.33 -49.10
C SER A 673 36.51 -44.65 -48.42
N GLN A 674 35.34 -45.22 -48.71
CA GLN A 674 34.92 -46.51 -48.17
C GLN A 674 35.79 -47.65 -48.71
N HIS A 675 36.11 -47.62 -50.02
CA HIS A 675 37.07 -48.53 -50.62
C HIS A 675 38.45 -48.46 -49.93
N HIS A 676 38.98 -47.25 -49.68
CA HIS A 676 40.26 -47.09 -48.96
C HIS A 676 40.20 -47.45 -47.47
N ALA A 677 39.07 -47.23 -46.80
CA ALA A 677 38.86 -47.67 -45.42
C ALA A 677 38.82 -49.20 -45.33
N ALA A 678 38.11 -49.87 -46.26
CA ALA A 678 38.10 -51.33 -46.38
C ALA A 678 39.48 -51.90 -46.75
N SER A 679 40.28 -51.13 -47.51
CA SER A 679 41.66 -51.44 -47.86
C SER A 679 42.70 -51.11 -46.78
N GLY A 680 42.28 -50.50 -45.64
CA GLY A 680 43.14 -50.26 -44.46
C GLY A 680 43.87 -48.91 -44.36
N ASN A 681 43.67 -47.97 -45.29
CA ASN A 681 44.42 -46.70 -45.32
C ASN A 681 43.68 -45.55 -44.57
N LYS A 682 43.86 -45.47 -43.23
CA LYS A 682 43.10 -44.55 -42.35
C LYS A 682 43.38 -43.06 -42.58
N VAL A 683 44.63 -42.68 -42.89
CA VAL A 683 44.98 -41.27 -43.14
C VAL A 683 44.40 -40.78 -44.46
N ALA A 684 44.50 -41.58 -45.53
CA ALA A 684 43.86 -41.27 -46.81
C ALA A 684 42.32 -41.18 -46.68
N SER A 685 41.72 -42.06 -45.86
CA SER A 685 40.29 -41.98 -45.56
C SER A 685 39.91 -40.69 -44.82
N LEU A 686 40.66 -40.28 -43.78
CA LEU A 686 40.38 -39.03 -43.06
C LEU A 686 40.65 -37.78 -43.92
N ALA A 687 41.63 -37.83 -44.83
CA ALA A 687 41.90 -36.77 -45.79
C ALA A 687 40.78 -36.64 -46.83
N LEU A 688 40.30 -37.75 -47.39
CA LEU A 688 39.14 -37.77 -48.29
C LEU A 688 37.85 -37.34 -47.55
N LYS A 689 37.71 -37.67 -46.26
CA LYS A 689 36.63 -37.15 -45.41
C LYS A 689 36.73 -35.65 -45.16
N ARG A 690 37.94 -35.11 -44.97
CA ARG A 690 38.16 -33.66 -44.89
C ARG A 690 37.82 -32.97 -46.21
N GLN A 691 38.25 -33.53 -47.34
CA GLN A 691 37.95 -32.99 -48.67
C GLN A 691 36.45 -33.03 -48.94
N ARG A 692 35.79 -34.16 -48.60
CA ARG A 692 34.33 -34.28 -48.62
C ARG A 692 33.66 -33.21 -47.76
N ALA A 693 34.15 -33.00 -46.52
CA ALA A 693 33.60 -31.97 -45.64
C ALA A 693 33.72 -30.57 -46.25
N MET A 694 34.82 -30.26 -46.95
CA MET A 694 34.99 -28.98 -47.64
C MET A 694 34.07 -28.84 -48.87
N ALA A 695 33.79 -29.94 -49.57
CA ALA A 695 32.87 -29.99 -50.71
C ALA A 695 31.38 -29.94 -50.31
N MET A 696 31.03 -30.24 -49.05
CA MET A 696 29.65 -30.17 -48.57
C MET A 696 29.07 -28.76 -48.69
N ALA A 697 27.89 -28.62 -49.29
CA ALA A 697 27.24 -27.33 -49.52
C ALA A 697 26.67 -26.70 -48.23
N ASP A 698 26.12 -27.52 -47.32
CA ASP A 698 25.54 -27.03 -46.06
C ASP A 698 26.64 -26.67 -45.04
N PRO A 699 26.73 -25.41 -44.59
CA PRO A 699 27.66 -25.00 -43.55
C PRO A 699 27.51 -25.78 -42.24
N LYS A 700 26.31 -26.27 -41.89
CA LYS A 700 26.06 -26.99 -40.64
C LYS A 700 26.59 -28.43 -40.69
N GLU A 701 26.28 -29.16 -41.75
CA GLU A 701 26.83 -30.50 -41.98
C GLU A 701 28.35 -30.46 -42.18
N ARG A 702 28.85 -29.43 -42.86
CA ARG A 702 30.28 -29.13 -42.96
C ARG A 702 30.89 -28.95 -41.57
N LEU A 703 30.29 -28.12 -40.71
CA LEU A 703 30.79 -27.90 -39.34
C LEU A 703 30.78 -29.21 -38.53
N ALA A 704 29.69 -29.98 -38.57
CA ALA A 704 29.60 -31.26 -37.84
C ALA A 704 30.70 -32.23 -38.28
N THR A 705 30.89 -32.38 -39.59
CA THR A 705 31.92 -33.26 -40.16
C THR A 705 33.34 -32.75 -39.85
N LEU A 706 33.56 -31.43 -39.84
CA LEU A 706 34.83 -30.84 -39.42
C LEU A 706 35.11 -31.08 -37.93
N LEU A 707 34.11 -30.99 -37.05
CA LEU A 707 34.27 -31.30 -35.63
C LEU A 707 34.59 -32.78 -35.40
N GLU A 708 33.88 -33.69 -36.08
CA GLU A 708 34.15 -35.13 -36.02
C GLU A 708 35.56 -35.46 -36.54
N THR A 709 35.96 -34.86 -37.65
CA THR A 709 37.32 -35.06 -38.19
C THR A 709 38.39 -34.45 -37.30
N ALA A 710 38.17 -33.25 -36.73
CA ALA A 710 39.10 -32.64 -35.77
C ALA A 710 39.25 -33.50 -34.51
N GLU A 711 38.15 -34.04 -33.98
CA GLU A 711 38.17 -34.97 -32.85
C GLU A 711 38.87 -36.29 -33.21
N ALA A 712 38.65 -36.81 -34.42
CA ALA A 712 39.34 -37.99 -34.90
C ALA A 712 40.85 -37.75 -35.02
N PHE A 713 41.27 -36.56 -35.51
CA PHE A 713 42.68 -36.14 -35.54
C PHE A 713 43.26 -35.98 -34.12
N ALA A 714 42.51 -35.39 -33.19
CA ALA A 714 42.93 -35.26 -31.80
C ALA A 714 43.10 -36.62 -31.11
N LYS A 715 42.25 -37.62 -31.42
CA LYS A 715 42.33 -38.99 -30.88
C LYS A 715 43.53 -39.80 -31.39
N ILE A 716 44.08 -39.43 -32.54
CA ILE A 716 45.30 -40.06 -33.11
C ILE A 716 46.56 -39.21 -32.85
N ASP A 717 46.51 -38.32 -31.85
CA ASP A 717 47.59 -37.42 -31.40
C ASP A 717 48.15 -36.51 -32.50
N GLN A 718 47.34 -36.16 -33.51
CA GLN A 718 47.70 -35.21 -34.55
C GLN A 718 47.24 -33.79 -34.16
N GLU A 719 47.84 -33.22 -33.11
CA GLU A 719 47.43 -31.93 -32.50
C GLU A 719 47.48 -30.74 -33.48
N ALA A 720 48.47 -30.71 -34.38
CA ALA A 720 48.58 -29.67 -35.41
C ALA A 720 47.43 -29.74 -36.43
N LEU A 721 47.12 -30.95 -36.93
CA LEU A 721 45.99 -31.16 -37.85
C LEU A 721 44.66 -30.94 -37.15
N ALA A 722 44.53 -31.30 -35.87
CA ALA A 722 43.33 -31.01 -35.07
C ALA A 722 43.11 -29.51 -34.90
N ALA A 723 44.16 -28.73 -34.58
CA ALA A 723 44.08 -27.28 -34.48
C ALA A 723 43.74 -26.62 -35.83
N GLU A 724 44.30 -27.10 -36.95
CA GLU A 724 43.95 -26.62 -38.30
C GLU A 724 42.47 -26.86 -38.64
N VAL A 725 41.94 -28.05 -38.32
CA VAL A 725 40.53 -28.38 -38.57
C VAL A 725 39.62 -27.61 -37.61
N TYR A 726 40.03 -27.38 -36.35
CA TYR A 726 39.29 -26.51 -35.42
C TYR A 726 39.32 -25.03 -35.83
N GLU A 727 40.38 -24.53 -36.45
CA GLU A 727 40.40 -23.17 -37.02
C GLU A 727 39.50 -23.08 -38.26
N ALA A 728 39.48 -24.11 -39.12
CA ALA A 728 38.51 -24.19 -40.20
C ALA A 728 37.06 -24.21 -39.68
N ALA A 729 36.81 -24.89 -38.57
CA ALA A 729 35.52 -24.86 -37.87
C ALA A 729 35.22 -23.49 -37.25
N ARG A 730 36.21 -22.81 -36.67
CA ARG A 730 36.09 -21.45 -36.10
C ARG A 730 35.73 -20.42 -37.17
N VAL A 731 36.24 -20.55 -38.41
CA VAL A 731 35.85 -19.66 -39.52
C VAL A 731 34.33 -19.74 -39.79
N LEU A 732 33.74 -20.93 -39.68
CA LEU A 732 32.30 -21.15 -39.87
C LEU A 732 31.47 -20.72 -38.66
N ALA A 733 32.02 -20.90 -37.44
CA ALA A 733 31.36 -20.53 -36.20
C ALA A 733 32.32 -19.73 -35.28
N PRO A 734 32.54 -18.42 -35.56
CA PRO A 734 33.53 -17.61 -34.84
C PRO A 734 33.24 -17.44 -33.35
N ASN A 735 31.96 -17.53 -32.99
CA ASN A 735 31.44 -17.28 -31.64
C ASN A 735 31.03 -18.58 -30.92
N ASP A 736 31.43 -19.75 -31.43
CA ASP A 736 31.12 -21.02 -30.79
C ASP A 736 32.04 -21.28 -29.59
N LEU A 737 31.48 -21.15 -28.38
CA LEU A 737 32.20 -21.29 -27.11
C LEU A 737 32.88 -22.66 -26.96
N PRO A 738 32.25 -23.81 -27.26
CA PRO A 738 32.94 -25.10 -27.35
C PRO A 738 34.20 -25.10 -28.21
N ILE A 739 34.16 -24.52 -29.41
CA ILE A 739 35.34 -24.45 -30.29
C ILE A 739 36.41 -23.56 -29.67
N LEU A 740 36.03 -22.39 -29.16
CA LEU A 740 36.94 -21.45 -28.49
C LEU A 740 37.60 -22.07 -27.25
N HIS A 741 36.89 -22.85 -26.44
CA HIS A 741 37.46 -23.55 -25.29
C HIS A 741 38.41 -24.69 -25.70
N LYS A 742 38.09 -25.44 -26.77
CA LYS A 742 39.01 -26.46 -27.32
C LYS A 742 40.29 -25.82 -27.86
N LEU A 743 40.18 -24.71 -28.58
CA LEU A 743 41.33 -23.93 -29.04
C LEU A 743 42.12 -23.30 -27.88
N LEU A 744 41.44 -22.81 -26.83
CA LEU A 744 42.08 -22.32 -25.61
C LEU A 744 42.95 -23.40 -24.97
N ALA A 745 42.43 -24.62 -24.80
CA ALA A 745 43.19 -25.73 -24.24
C ALA A 745 44.38 -26.13 -25.13
N LEU A 746 44.18 -26.19 -26.45
CA LEU A 746 45.24 -26.51 -27.42
C LEU A 746 46.33 -25.42 -27.43
N TYR A 747 45.97 -24.13 -27.43
CA TYR A 747 46.92 -23.03 -27.43
C TYR A 747 47.63 -22.83 -26.10
N GLN A 748 46.95 -23.08 -24.98
CA GLN A 748 47.58 -23.12 -23.66
C GLN A 748 48.62 -24.24 -23.59
N LYS A 749 48.28 -25.45 -24.04
CA LYS A 749 49.22 -26.59 -24.10
C LYS A 749 50.39 -26.33 -25.05
N ALA A 750 50.12 -25.70 -26.20
CA ALA A 750 51.13 -25.31 -27.18
C ALA A 750 51.90 -24.02 -26.83
N SER A 751 51.64 -23.39 -25.67
CA SER A 751 52.25 -22.13 -25.23
C SER A 751 52.16 -20.97 -26.24
N LYS A 752 51.06 -20.91 -27.02
CA LYS A 752 50.82 -19.85 -28.01
C LYS A 752 50.05 -18.68 -27.38
N TRP A 753 50.73 -17.84 -26.61
CA TRP A 753 50.12 -16.75 -25.81
C TRP A 753 49.37 -15.69 -26.61
N VAL A 754 49.83 -15.34 -27.82
CA VAL A 754 49.15 -14.38 -28.69
C VAL A 754 47.81 -14.93 -29.19
N SER A 755 47.82 -16.17 -29.73
CA SER A 755 46.60 -16.84 -30.17
C SER A 755 45.64 -17.11 -28.99
N LEU A 756 46.18 -17.41 -27.80
CA LEU A 756 45.40 -17.54 -26.57
C LEU A 756 44.73 -16.22 -26.17
N PHE A 757 45.45 -15.09 -26.25
CA PHE A 757 44.91 -13.76 -25.97
C PHE A 757 43.78 -13.39 -26.96
N ASP A 758 43.94 -13.72 -28.23
CA ASP A 758 42.89 -13.52 -29.25
C ASP A 758 41.66 -14.39 -28.99
N VAL A 759 41.85 -15.65 -28.60
CA VAL A 759 40.73 -16.56 -28.23
C VAL A 759 40.03 -16.06 -26.97
N LEU A 760 40.77 -15.64 -25.93
CA LEU A 760 40.19 -15.06 -24.71
C LEU A 760 39.41 -13.77 -25.00
N ARG A 761 39.88 -12.92 -25.93
CA ARG A 761 39.13 -11.75 -26.39
C ARG A 761 37.80 -12.17 -27.03
N SER A 762 37.81 -13.15 -27.94
CA SER A 762 36.57 -13.68 -28.54
C SER A 762 35.63 -14.27 -27.48
N ILE A 763 36.16 -14.98 -26.48
CA ILE A 763 35.35 -15.50 -25.37
C ILE A 763 34.71 -14.34 -24.57
N ALA A 764 35.46 -13.28 -24.27
CA ALA A 764 34.96 -12.12 -23.53
C ALA A 764 33.89 -11.30 -24.29
N GLU A 765 33.95 -11.30 -25.63
CA GLU A 765 32.96 -10.64 -26.49
C GLU A 765 31.64 -11.42 -26.58
N VAL A 766 31.72 -12.76 -26.53
CA VAL A 766 30.58 -13.66 -26.72
C VAL A 766 29.89 -14.03 -25.41
N ASP A 767 30.62 -14.12 -24.29
CA ASP A 767 30.05 -14.60 -23.04
C ASP A 767 28.93 -13.67 -22.54
N ALA A 768 27.72 -14.18 -22.41
CA ALA A 768 26.58 -13.39 -21.97
C ALA A 768 26.65 -13.02 -20.48
N ASP A 769 27.41 -13.78 -19.68
CA ASP A 769 27.51 -13.57 -18.24
C ASP A 769 28.52 -12.44 -17.91
N PRO A 770 28.06 -11.31 -17.35
CA PRO A 770 28.94 -10.21 -16.97
C PRO A 770 30.06 -10.63 -16.01
N LEU A 771 29.81 -11.56 -15.08
CA LEU A 771 30.82 -11.99 -14.10
C LEU A 771 31.91 -12.83 -14.76
N ARG A 772 31.55 -13.71 -15.69
CA ARG A 772 32.55 -14.47 -16.46
C ARG A 772 33.33 -13.57 -17.40
N ARG A 773 32.68 -12.61 -18.05
CA ARG A 773 33.36 -11.57 -18.84
C ARG A 773 34.37 -10.78 -18.01
N ALA A 774 33.98 -10.33 -16.82
CA ALA A 774 34.89 -9.62 -15.91
C ALA A 774 36.10 -10.48 -15.53
N LYS A 775 35.90 -11.79 -15.26
CA LYS A 775 36.99 -12.75 -15.02
C LYS A 775 37.89 -12.92 -16.25
N THR A 776 37.33 -13.01 -17.46
CA THR A 776 38.11 -13.12 -18.69
C THR A 776 38.93 -11.86 -18.95
N TYR A 777 38.38 -10.66 -18.74
CA TYR A 777 39.17 -9.41 -18.82
C TYR A 777 40.25 -9.35 -17.75
N PHE A 778 39.97 -9.85 -16.54
CA PHE A 778 40.98 -9.93 -15.48
C PHE A 778 42.12 -10.89 -15.84
N THR A 779 41.83 -12.09 -16.37
CA THR A 779 42.87 -13.04 -16.82
C THR A 779 43.65 -12.48 -18.01
N MET A 780 42.99 -11.78 -18.94
CA MET A 780 43.68 -11.04 -20.00
C MET A 780 44.61 -9.97 -19.44
N GLY A 781 44.20 -9.23 -18.41
CA GLY A 781 45.05 -8.26 -17.70
C GLY A 781 46.25 -8.91 -17.01
N GLN A 782 46.08 -10.10 -16.44
CA GLN A 782 47.19 -10.88 -15.86
C GLN A 782 48.16 -11.37 -16.94
N ILE A 783 47.67 -11.96 -18.02
CA ILE A 783 48.50 -12.41 -19.16
C ILE A 783 49.24 -11.22 -19.77
N ALA A 784 48.55 -10.09 -19.96
CA ALA A 784 49.17 -8.87 -20.47
C ALA A 784 50.27 -8.36 -19.52
N SER A 785 50.02 -8.37 -18.21
CA SER A 785 50.98 -7.89 -17.21
C SER A 785 52.18 -8.82 -17.00
N VAL A 786 52.00 -10.14 -17.10
CA VAL A 786 53.01 -11.15 -16.73
C VAL A 786 53.71 -11.74 -17.96
N GLU A 787 52.94 -12.25 -18.93
CA GLU A 787 53.48 -12.99 -20.09
C GLU A 787 53.83 -12.07 -21.26
N LEU A 788 52.97 -11.09 -21.57
CA LEU A 788 53.19 -10.16 -22.68
C LEU A 788 53.99 -8.91 -22.26
N LEU A 789 54.10 -8.67 -20.95
CA LEU A 789 54.76 -7.51 -20.35
C LEU A 789 54.24 -6.15 -20.87
N ASP A 790 52.99 -6.11 -21.36
CA ASP A 790 52.31 -4.90 -21.84
C ASP A 790 51.48 -4.26 -20.73
N ARG A 791 52.05 -3.21 -20.13
CA ARG A 791 51.43 -2.47 -19.02
C ARG A 791 50.20 -1.67 -19.46
N GLY A 792 50.21 -1.15 -20.69
CA GLY A 792 49.11 -0.34 -21.21
C GLY A 792 47.87 -1.21 -21.37
N THR A 793 48.03 -2.36 -22.03
CA THR A 793 46.96 -3.34 -22.18
C THR A 793 46.54 -3.92 -20.84
N ALA A 794 47.46 -4.18 -19.91
CA ALA A 794 47.10 -4.66 -18.57
C ALA A 794 46.17 -3.68 -17.82
N LEU A 795 46.51 -2.38 -17.81
CA LEU A 795 45.67 -1.35 -17.20
C LEU A 795 44.30 -1.26 -17.88
N GLU A 796 44.27 -1.30 -19.22
CA GLU A 796 43.01 -1.27 -19.97
C GLU A 796 42.13 -2.49 -19.66
N MET A 797 42.70 -3.70 -19.61
CA MET A 797 41.93 -4.92 -19.34
C MET A 797 41.42 -4.97 -17.90
N PHE A 798 42.22 -4.55 -16.91
CA PHE A 798 41.74 -4.43 -15.53
C PHE A 798 40.64 -3.38 -15.39
N ASP A 799 40.75 -2.26 -16.10
CA ASP A 799 39.75 -1.20 -16.08
C ASP A 799 38.45 -1.63 -16.77
N ARG A 800 38.53 -2.36 -17.89
CA ARG A 800 37.37 -3.00 -18.53
C ARG A 800 36.73 -4.07 -17.63
N ALA A 801 37.52 -4.82 -16.86
CA ALA A 801 36.98 -5.76 -15.88
C ALA A 801 36.12 -5.02 -14.83
N LEU A 802 36.55 -3.85 -14.37
CA LEU A 802 35.81 -3.01 -13.41
C LEU A 802 34.59 -2.31 -14.04
N ASP A 803 34.60 -2.00 -15.34
CA ASP A 803 33.43 -1.47 -16.05
C ASP A 803 32.31 -2.52 -16.14
N VAL A 804 32.67 -3.80 -16.25
CA VAL A 804 31.70 -4.91 -16.24
C VAL A 804 31.29 -5.28 -14.81
N ASP A 805 32.25 -5.44 -13.91
CA ASP A 805 32.04 -5.76 -12.51
C ASP A 805 32.91 -4.89 -11.59
N ALA A 806 32.29 -3.82 -11.08
CA ALA A 806 32.92 -2.91 -10.12
C ALA A 806 33.25 -3.57 -8.77
N THR A 807 32.79 -4.80 -8.49
CA THR A 807 33.10 -5.52 -7.26
C THR A 807 34.40 -6.33 -7.33
N GLN A 808 35.01 -6.45 -8.50
CA GLN A 808 36.32 -7.10 -8.68
C GLN A 808 37.46 -6.20 -8.16
N LEU A 809 37.50 -5.99 -6.84
CA LEU A 809 38.43 -5.05 -6.19
C LEU A 809 39.92 -5.39 -6.45
N GLU A 810 40.24 -6.67 -6.68
CA GLU A 810 41.59 -7.11 -7.06
C GLU A 810 42.09 -6.44 -8.36
N ALA A 811 41.20 -6.17 -9.31
CA ALA A 811 41.55 -5.44 -10.54
C ALA A 811 41.96 -4.00 -10.21
N PHE A 812 41.22 -3.34 -9.30
CA PHE A 812 41.56 -1.99 -8.84
C PHE A 812 42.86 -1.97 -8.05
N GLU A 813 43.10 -2.96 -7.18
CA GLU A 813 44.38 -3.09 -6.48
C GLU A 813 45.56 -3.26 -7.44
N ASN A 814 45.41 -4.03 -8.51
CA ASN A 814 46.45 -4.18 -9.52
C ASN A 814 46.70 -2.87 -10.28
N ILE A 815 45.65 -2.11 -10.60
CA ILE A 815 45.77 -0.75 -11.16
C ILE A 815 46.56 0.15 -10.19
N VAL A 816 46.19 0.19 -8.91
CA VAL A 816 46.89 0.98 -7.88
C VAL A 816 48.36 0.55 -7.76
N LYS A 817 48.65 -0.76 -7.73
CA LYS A 817 50.02 -1.29 -7.66
C LYS A 817 50.85 -0.87 -8.88
N ILE A 818 50.30 -0.98 -10.09
CA ILE A 818 50.98 -0.59 -11.33
C ILE A 818 51.29 0.92 -11.31
N LEU A 819 50.28 1.76 -11.07
CA LEU A 819 50.41 3.23 -11.12
C LEU A 819 51.28 3.79 -9.98
N THR A 820 51.22 3.20 -8.79
CA THR A 820 52.08 3.59 -7.67
C THR A 820 53.54 3.22 -7.94
N ARG A 821 53.80 2.04 -8.53
CA ARG A 821 55.16 1.62 -8.91
C ARG A 821 55.74 2.50 -10.02
N THR A 822 54.92 2.97 -10.95
CA THR A 822 55.33 3.91 -12.00
C THR A 822 55.37 5.37 -11.54
N LYS A 823 54.91 5.67 -10.31
CA LYS A 823 54.76 7.02 -9.76
C LYS A 823 53.87 7.93 -10.60
N ASP A 824 52.89 7.35 -11.29
CA ASP A 824 51.90 8.10 -12.07
C ASP A 824 50.73 8.50 -11.15
N TRP A 825 50.92 9.59 -10.41
CA TRP A 825 49.93 10.09 -9.44
C TRP A 825 48.69 10.68 -10.12
N ALA A 826 48.84 11.27 -11.31
CA ALA A 826 47.73 11.82 -12.08
C ALA A 826 46.83 10.71 -12.65
N GLY A 827 47.45 9.64 -13.20
CA GLY A 827 46.72 8.44 -13.59
C GLY A 827 46.03 7.77 -12.40
N LEU A 828 46.70 7.72 -11.24
CA LEU A 828 46.11 7.16 -10.01
C LEU A 828 44.88 7.95 -9.56
N GLU A 829 44.96 9.28 -9.53
CA GLU A 829 43.83 10.17 -9.22
C GLU A 829 42.64 9.92 -10.17
N GLN A 830 42.90 9.81 -11.48
CA GLN A 830 41.86 9.52 -12.47
C GLN A 830 41.18 8.17 -12.20
N MET A 831 41.95 7.14 -11.85
CA MET A 831 41.40 5.82 -11.52
C MET A 831 40.58 5.82 -10.24
N TYR A 832 41.01 6.56 -9.19
CA TYR A 832 40.20 6.76 -7.98
C TYR A 832 38.88 7.48 -8.29
N ARG A 833 38.89 8.53 -9.13
CA ARG A 833 37.65 9.22 -9.53
C ARG A 833 36.70 8.32 -10.32
N ARG A 834 37.23 7.51 -11.25
CA ARG A 834 36.41 6.53 -12.00
C ARG A 834 35.82 5.46 -11.09
N MET A 835 36.62 4.93 -10.16
CA MET A 835 36.15 3.97 -9.17
C MET A 835 35.09 4.59 -8.25
N LEU A 836 35.26 5.86 -7.87
CA LEU A 836 34.25 6.58 -7.09
C LEU A 836 32.95 6.74 -7.87
N ALA A 837 32.99 7.12 -9.14
CA ALA A 837 31.80 7.19 -9.98
C ALA A 837 31.07 5.83 -10.09
N ARG A 838 31.83 4.72 -10.16
CA ARG A 838 31.27 3.36 -10.12
C ARG A 838 30.60 3.05 -8.77
N ALA A 839 31.23 3.45 -7.66
CA ALA A 839 30.69 3.25 -6.32
C ALA A 839 29.42 4.09 -6.07
N GLU A 840 29.40 5.34 -6.53
CA GLU A 840 28.25 6.25 -6.46
C GLU A 840 27.06 5.74 -7.30
N ALA A 841 27.32 5.27 -8.52
CA ALA A 841 26.29 4.67 -9.38
C ALA A 841 25.63 3.44 -8.72
N ARG A 842 26.40 2.67 -7.94
CA ARG A 842 25.91 1.52 -7.17
C ARG A 842 25.35 1.89 -5.80
N ARG A 843 25.40 3.18 -5.41
CA ARG A 843 25.03 3.68 -4.08
C ARG A 843 25.79 2.99 -2.94
N ASP A 844 27.02 2.55 -3.19
CA ASP A 844 27.88 1.96 -2.16
C ASP A 844 28.56 3.07 -1.35
N GLN A 845 27.88 3.49 -0.29
CA GLN A 845 28.34 4.56 0.59
C GLN A 845 29.64 4.20 1.34
N ARG A 846 29.85 2.91 1.65
CA ARG A 846 31.06 2.47 2.37
C ARG A 846 32.29 2.57 1.48
N LEU A 847 32.18 2.05 0.25
CA LEU A 847 33.27 2.15 -0.72
C LEU A 847 33.51 3.61 -1.11
N SER A 848 32.46 4.40 -1.32
CA SER A 848 32.57 5.83 -1.63
C SER A 848 33.28 6.62 -0.51
N PHE A 849 33.01 6.30 0.76
CA PHE A 849 33.72 6.88 1.89
C PHE A 849 35.22 6.55 1.87
N VAL A 850 35.58 5.27 1.71
CA VAL A 850 36.98 4.83 1.68
C VAL A 850 37.73 5.46 0.50
N LEU A 851 37.11 5.49 -0.69
CA LEU A 851 37.71 6.07 -1.90
C LEU A 851 37.90 7.59 -1.76
N ASN A 852 36.90 8.33 -1.25
CA ASN A 852 37.03 9.77 -1.01
C ASN A 852 38.11 10.09 0.03
N LYS A 853 38.21 9.29 1.11
CA LYS A 853 39.25 9.44 2.13
C LYS A 853 40.65 9.20 1.54
N GLN A 854 40.84 8.12 0.78
CA GLN A 854 42.12 7.83 0.14
C GLN A 854 42.48 8.85 -0.95
N LEU A 855 41.49 9.29 -1.73
CA LEU A 855 41.67 10.35 -2.72
C LEU A 855 42.11 11.67 -2.05
N ALA A 856 41.50 12.05 -0.92
CA ALA A 856 41.92 13.23 -0.17
C ALA A 856 43.37 13.13 0.32
N ILE A 857 43.80 11.96 0.80
CA ILE A 857 45.18 11.72 1.23
C ILE A 857 46.15 11.83 0.05
N ILE A 858 45.81 11.24 -1.11
CA ILE A 858 46.63 11.32 -2.32
C ILE A 858 46.73 12.77 -2.82
N LEU A 859 45.61 13.49 -2.84
CA LEU A 859 45.56 14.90 -3.26
C LEU A 859 46.39 15.79 -2.34
N ARG A 860 46.32 15.56 -1.01
CA ARG A 860 47.11 16.29 0.00
C ARG A 860 48.60 15.98 -0.10
N ASP A 861 48.98 14.71 -0.11
CA ASP A 861 50.38 14.29 0.13
C ASP A 861 51.21 14.11 -1.15
N ARG A 862 50.57 13.81 -2.29
CA ARG A 862 51.28 13.46 -3.55
C ARG A 862 51.03 14.44 -4.68
N VAL A 863 49.79 14.92 -4.84
CA VAL A 863 49.41 15.87 -5.92
C VAL A 863 49.62 17.32 -5.49
N GLY A 864 49.43 17.63 -4.20
CA GLY A 864 49.55 18.98 -3.66
C GLY A 864 48.31 19.86 -3.90
N ASP A 865 47.19 19.28 -4.32
CA ASP A 865 45.92 20.00 -4.50
C ASP A 865 45.16 20.06 -3.17
N ALA A 866 45.44 21.12 -2.40
CA ALA A 866 44.81 21.34 -1.11
C ALA A 866 43.28 21.54 -1.23
N GLN A 867 42.79 22.15 -2.31
CA GLN A 867 41.36 22.42 -2.48
C GLN A 867 40.60 21.15 -2.88
N GLY A 868 41.14 20.37 -3.81
CA GLY A 868 40.62 19.05 -4.15
C GLY A 868 40.64 18.08 -2.96
N ALA A 869 41.68 18.13 -2.12
CA ALA A 869 41.73 17.35 -0.88
C ALA A 869 40.62 17.76 0.10
N ILE A 870 40.35 19.05 0.24
CA ILE A 870 39.24 19.58 1.05
C ILE A 870 37.89 19.08 0.49
N GLU A 871 37.68 19.09 -0.82
CA GLU A 871 36.43 18.62 -1.43
C GLU A 871 36.22 17.13 -1.22
N ALA A 872 37.24 16.31 -1.47
CA ALA A 872 37.20 14.87 -1.27
C ALA A 872 36.96 14.49 0.19
N ILE A 873 37.67 15.12 1.14
CA ILE A 873 37.46 14.82 2.56
C ILE A 873 36.12 15.37 3.07
N ARG A 874 35.62 16.51 2.56
CA ARG A 874 34.25 16.98 2.84
C ARG A 874 33.22 15.97 2.37
N ALA A 875 33.39 15.39 1.18
CA ALA A 875 32.50 14.33 0.70
C ALA A 875 32.55 13.10 1.64
N ALA A 876 33.74 12.68 2.10
CA ALA A 876 33.88 11.60 3.07
C ALA A 876 33.17 11.91 4.41
N THR A 877 33.35 13.11 4.97
CA THR A 877 32.70 13.54 6.23
C THR A 877 31.18 13.69 6.10
N LYS A 878 30.66 13.99 4.91
CA LYS A 878 29.19 13.98 4.67
C LYS A 878 28.62 12.57 4.70
N LEU A 879 29.36 11.60 4.16
CA LEU A 879 28.94 10.18 4.15
C LEU A 879 29.02 9.55 5.53
N VAL A 880 30.10 9.81 6.27
CA VAL A 880 30.30 9.31 7.63
C VAL A 880 30.67 10.49 8.54
N PRO A 881 29.68 11.21 9.09
CA PRO A 881 29.91 12.37 9.96
C PRO A 881 30.66 12.04 11.25
N GLU A 882 30.52 10.79 11.71
CA GLU A 882 31.09 10.27 12.96
C GLU A 882 32.58 9.90 12.85
N ASP A 883 33.17 9.87 11.63
CA ASP A 883 34.58 9.51 11.45
C ASP A 883 35.50 10.64 11.92
N ASP A 884 35.97 10.53 13.16
CA ASP A 884 36.80 11.54 13.81
C ASP A 884 38.11 11.80 13.05
N GLU A 885 38.66 10.81 12.35
CA GLU A 885 39.87 10.95 11.53
C GLU A 885 39.62 11.85 10.31
N SER A 886 38.56 11.61 9.52
CA SER A 886 38.23 12.48 8.37
C SER A 886 37.87 13.90 8.80
N GLN A 887 37.19 14.05 9.94
CA GLN A 887 36.88 15.37 10.52
C GLN A 887 38.14 16.09 10.99
N ALA A 888 39.12 15.36 11.56
CA ALA A 888 40.41 15.92 11.93
C ALA A 888 41.21 16.37 10.69
N ILE A 889 41.26 15.54 9.64
CA ILE A 889 41.93 15.88 8.37
C ILE A 889 41.29 17.13 7.75
N LEU A 890 39.95 17.22 7.72
CA LEU A 890 39.25 18.39 7.20
C LEU A 890 39.58 19.66 8.00
N ARG A 891 39.56 19.56 9.34
CA ARG A 891 39.87 20.70 10.23
C ARG A 891 41.31 21.16 10.10
N GLU A 892 42.26 20.24 9.99
CA GLU A 892 43.68 20.53 9.75
C GLU A 892 43.86 21.24 8.39
N LEU A 893 43.28 20.69 7.32
CA LEU A 893 43.34 21.27 5.98
C LEU A 893 42.74 22.69 5.94
N LEU A 894 41.60 22.92 6.59
CA LEU A 894 40.98 24.25 6.64
C LEU A 894 41.80 25.25 7.46
N SER A 895 42.44 24.79 8.54
CA SER A 895 43.29 25.64 9.36
C SER A 895 44.57 26.04 8.61
N HIS A 896 45.21 25.08 7.92
CA HIS A 896 46.45 25.31 7.17
C HIS A 896 46.24 26.14 5.90
N THR A 897 45.05 26.10 5.29
CA THR A 897 44.69 26.89 4.10
C THR A 897 44.19 28.31 4.43
N GLY A 898 44.30 28.75 5.69
CA GLY A 898 43.83 30.07 6.13
C GLY A 898 42.30 30.20 6.27
N GLN A 899 41.56 29.10 6.12
CA GLN A 899 40.10 29.04 6.28
C GLN A 899 39.72 28.70 7.74
N ALA A 900 40.36 29.36 8.72
CA ALA A 900 40.16 29.07 10.14
C ALA A 900 38.73 29.31 10.62
N GLN A 901 38.03 30.30 10.05
CA GLN A 901 36.59 30.49 10.29
C GLN A 901 35.76 29.31 9.79
N GLY A 902 36.16 28.69 8.67
CA GLY A 902 35.54 27.46 8.15
C GLY A 902 35.76 26.26 9.07
N ALA A 903 36.96 26.15 9.67
CA ALA A 903 37.24 25.11 10.67
C ALA A 903 36.37 25.27 11.93
N VAL A 904 36.21 26.50 12.42
CA VAL A 904 35.28 26.81 13.53
C VAL A 904 33.85 26.49 13.14
N ALA A 905 33.39 26.94 11.97
CA ALA A 905 32.00 26.75 11.53
C ALA A 905 31.61 25.28 11.42
N ILE A 906 32.44 24.44 10.79
CA ILE A 906 32.14 23.01 10.62
C ILE A 906 32.16 22.28 11.97
N THR A 907 33.12 22.62 12.84
CA THR A 907 33.21 22.00 14.17
C THR A 907 32.03 22.45 15.05
N LEU A 908 31.64 23.73 14.98
CA LEU A 908 30.48 24.27 15.68
C LEU A 908 29.17 23.66 15.13
N GLU A 909 29.02 23.50 13.83
CA GLU A 909 27.86 22.85 13.21
C GLU A 909 27.70 21.41 13.71
N ARG A 910 28.80 20.65 13.81
CA ARG A 910 28.80 19.30 14.42
C ARG A 910 28.33 19.35 15.87
N VAL A 911 28.86 20.28 16.67
CA VAL A 911 28.46 20.46 18.07
C VAL A 911 26.99 20.86 18.19
N LEU A 912 26.47 21.75 17.34
CA LEU A 912 25.08 22.16 17.40
C LEU A 912 24.11 21.05 16.94
N LYS A 913 24.55 20.17 16.04
CA LYS A 913 23.77 19.00 15.61
C LYS A 913 23.74 17.89 16.67
N GLU A 914 24.87 17.65 17.35
CA GLU A 914 25.00 16.69 18.45
C GLU A 914 25.57 17.34 19.72
N PRO A 915 24.79 18.20 20.41
CA PRO A 915 25.28 19.00 21.55
C PRO A 915 25.78 18.20 22.74
N LEU A 916 25.39 16.93 22.82
CA LEU A 916 25.78 16.04 23.92
C LEU A 916 26.97 15.13 23.57
N ASP A 917 27.55 15.22 22.36
CA ASP A 917 28.80 14.50 22.01
C ASP A 917 30.01 15.26 22.58
N PRO A 918 30.77 14.69 23.55
CA PRO A 918 31.89 15.39 24.18
C PRO A 918 33.12 15.56 23.27
N ARG A 919 33.26 14.74 22.22
CA ARG A 919 34.49 14.63 21.40
C ARG A 919 34.91 15.93 20.68
N PRO A 920 34.02 16.69 20.00
CA PRO A 920 34.42 17.89 19.26
C PRO A 920 34.76 19.11 20.14
N TYR A 921 34.40 19.11 21.42
CA TYR A 921 34.49 20.27 22.29
C TYR A 921 35.93 20.79 22.55
N PRO A 922 36.94 19.94 22.85
CA PRO A 922 38.31 20.42 23.04
C PRO A 922 38.86 21.15 21.80
N ALA A 923 38.65 20.56 20.63
CA ALA A 923 39.10 21.17 19.36
C ALA A 923 38.37 22.48 19.06
N LEU A 924 37.06 22.55 19.34
CA LEU A 924 36.30 23.80 19.19
C LEU A 924 36.80 24.89 20.15
N PHE A 925 37.09 24.53 21.40
CA PHE A 925 37.62 25.46 22.41
C PHE A 925 38.96 26.07 21.96
N ASP A 926 39.90 25.24 21.52
CA ASP A 926 41.22 25.69 21.07
C ASP A 926 41.11 26.58 19.81
N LEU A 927 40.26 26.20 18.84
CA LEU A 927 40.01 27.01 17.66
C LEU A 927 39.39 28.38 18.00
N LEU A 928 38.42 28.43 18.92
CA LEU A 928 37.80 29.69 19.32
C LEU A 928 38.78 30.60 20.05
N LEU A 929 39.65 30.05 20.92
CA LEU A 929 40.69 30.83 21.59
C LEU A 929 41.73 31.37 20.61
N THR A 930 42.19 30.57 19.66
CA THR A 930 43.15 31.03 18.64
C THR A 930 42.56 32.08 17.71
N GLN A 931 41.25 32.03 17.43
CA GLN A 931 40.52 33.05 16.67
C GLN A 931 40.11 34.28 17.50
N GLY A 932 40.48 34.34 18.79
CA GLY A 932 40.16 35.46 19.68
C GLY A 932 38.70 35.54 20.13
N GLN A 933 37.89 34.50 19.90
CA GLN A 933 36.47 34.45 20.29
C GLN A 933 36.30 34.02 21.76
N ARG A 934 36.81 34.86 22.68
CA ARG A 934 36.95 34.56 24.12
C ARG A 934 35.64 34.21 24.82
N ASP A 935 34.56 34.94 24.56
CA ASP A 935 33.27 34.67 25.18
C ASP A 935 32.66 33.34 24.71
N ARG A 936 32.79 33.01 23.42
CA ARG A 936 32.33 31.71 22.91
C ARG A 936 33.16 30.56 23.46
N ALA A 937 34.47 30.75 23.60
CA ALA A 937 35.33 29.78 24.28
C ALA A 937 34.92 29.57 25.74
N LEU A 938 34.44 30.61 26.44
CA LEU A 938 33.87 30.45 27.78
C LEU A 938 32.58 29.61 27.76
N CYS A 939 31.67 29.85 26.83
CA CYS A 939 30.44 29.03 26.70
C CYS A 939 30.78 27.56 26.42
N VAL A 940 31.75 27.30 25.54
CA VAL A 940 32.25 25.95 25.26
C VAL A 940 32.89 25.33 26.51
N ALA A 941 33.67 26.07 27.28
CA ALA A 941 34.25 25.58 28.54
C ALA A 941 33.18 25.25 29.60
N SER A 942 32.10 26.04 29.69
CA SER A 942 30.94 25.71 30.53
C SER A 942 30.27 24.41 30.08
N ALA A 943 30.09 24.22 28.77
CA ALA A 943 29.51 22.99 28.22
C ALA A 943 30.41 21.77 28.42
N MET A 944 31.73 21.92 28.32
CA MET A 944 32.71 20.88 28.64
C MET A 944 32.63 20.45 30.10
N THR A 945 32.44 21.40 31.02
CA THR A 945 32.24 21.11 32.45
C THR A 945 30.97 20.29 32.66
N PHE A 946 29.87 20.66 31.99
CA PHE A 946 28.60 19.93 32.04
C PHE A 946 28.66 18.52 31.43
N LEU A 947 29.49 18.33 30.39
CA LEU A 947 29.69 17.03 29.72
C LEU A 947 30.82 16.19 30.34
N ASP A 948 31.38 16.61 31.48
CA ASP A 948 32.51 15.96 32.15
C ASP A 948 33.76 15.77 31.25
N VAL A 949 34.03 16.74 30.36
CA VAL A 949 35.19 16.72 29.45
C VAL A 949 36.41 17.35 30.12
N ASN A 950 37.46 16.54 30.33
CA ASN A 950 38.69 16.99 30.96
C ASN A 950 39.58 17.76 29.97
N HIS A 951 39.69 19.08 30.14
CA HIS A 951 40.63 19.94 29.39
C HIS A 951 41.18 21.05 30.29
N PRO A 952 42.45 20.97 30.75
CA PRO A 952 42.99 21.86 31.78
C PRO A 952 42.81 23.35 31.51
N SER A 953 43.06 23.77 30.26
CA SER A 953 42.90 25.17 29.84
C SER A 953 41.44 25.62 29.88
N ALA A 954 40.49 24.75 29.54
CA ALA A 954 39.06 25.08 29.59
C ALA A 954 38.58 25.20 31.04
N THR A 955 39.02 24.28 31.91
CA THR A 955 38.71 24.33 33.35
C THR A 955 39.24 25.61 34.00
N ALA A 956 40.51 25.97 33.72
CA ALA A 956 41.10 27.21 34.21
C ALA A 956 40.38 28.45 33.66
N TRP A 957 40.01 28.44 32.37
CA TRP A 957 39.25 29.52 31.74
C TRP A 957 37.89 29.72 32.40
N ARG A 958 37.18 28.62 32.68
CA ARG A 958 35.85 28.65 33.31
C ARG A 958 35.89 29.06 34.78
N GLN A 959 36.95 28.73 35.51
CA GLN A 959 37.17 29.18 36.89
C GLN A 959 37.53 30.66 36.96
N THR A 960 38.35 31.13 36.02
CA THR A 960 38.77 32.54 35.93
C THR A 960 37.57 33.46 35.66
N TYR A 961 36.66 33.00 34.79
CA TYR A 961 35.48 33.76 34.39
C TYR A 961 34.18 33.05 34.81
N ALA A 962 33.96 32.96 36.11
CA ALA A 962 32.71 32.44 36.65
C ALA A 962 31.50 33.33 36.28
N PRO A 963 30.30 32.75 36.06
CA PRO A 963 29.11 33.53 35.74
C PRO A 963 28.80 34.47 36.90
N PRO A 964 28.53 35.76 36.62
CA PRO A 964 28.16 36.69 37.67
C PRO A 964 26.80 36.31 38.24
N PRO A 965 26.56 36.54 39.55
CA PRO A 965 25.22 36.40 40.12
C PRO A 965 24.27 37.39 39.44
N ILE A 966 22.98 37.04 39.35
CA ILE A 966 21.97 37.82 38.61
C ILE A 966 21.89 39.28 39.05
N GLU A 967 22.14 39.57 40.33
CA GLU A 967 22.17 40.92 40.89
C GLU A 967 23.29 41.80 40.32
N ALA A 968 24.37 41.19 39.80
CA ALA A 968 25.52 41.88 39.23
C ALA A 968 25.38 42.16 37.72
N ILE A 969 24.36 41.61 37.06
CA ILE A 969 24.03 41.93 35.66
C ILE A 969 23.41 43.32 35.66
N VAL A 970 24.04 44.33 35.04
CA VAL A 970 23.59 45.75 35.11
C VAL A 970 22.73 46.18 33.93
N ARG A 971 22.93 45.59 32.75
CA ARG A 971 22.19 45.93 31.52
C ARG A 971 20.89 45.12 31.40
N GLU A 972 19.98 45.59 30.55
CA GLU A 972 18.66 45.02 30.28
C GLU A 972 18.54 44.63 28.81
N LEU A 973 17.67 43.67 28.47
CA LEU A 973 17.59 43.09 27.11
C LEU A 973 16.87 43.97 26.08
N GLY A 974 16.04 44.91 26.49
CA GLY A 974 15.22 45.71 25.59
C GLY A 974 14.31 44.87 24.65
N PRO A 975 13.53 45.52 23.77
CA PRO A 975 12.58 44.81 22.90
C PRO A 975 13.23 43.87 21.87
N GLU A 976 14.40 44.24 21.35
CA GLU A 976 15.13 43.42 20.37
C GLU A 976 15.83 42.23 21.02
N GLY A 977 16.42 42.39 22.22
CA GLY A 977 17.01 41.26 22.96
C GLY A 977 15.96 40.22 23.34
N TYR A 978 14.76 40.66 23.70
CA TYR A 978 13.65 39.76 24.00
C TYR A 978 13.33 38.77 22.87
N ARG A 979 13.46 39.18 21.59
CA ARG A 979 13.20 38.29 20.44
C ARG A 979 14.19 37.13 20.33
N TYR A 980 15.45 37.33 20.72
CA TYR A 980 16.49 36.29 20.67
C TYR A 980 16.34 35.23 21.78
N LEU A 981 15.49 35.48 22.78
CA LEU A 981 15.11 34.49 23.80
C LEU A 981 14.00 33.54 23.33
N LEU A 982 13.18 33.97 22.37
CA LEU A 982 12.15 33.11 21.79
C LEU A 982 12.79 32.15 20.78
N HIS A 983 12.38 30.89 20.84
CA HIS A 983 12.82 29.90 19.88
C HIS A 983 12.43 30.34 18.45
N PRO A 984 13.33 30.29 17.46
CA PRO A 984 13.08 30.83 16.11
C PRO A 984 11.93 30.12 15.38
N GLU A 985 11.66 28.87 15.71
CA GLU A 985 10.55 28.08 15.15
C GLU A 985 9.22 28.20 15.92
N LEU A 986 9.14 29.09 16.92
CA LEU A 986 7.91 29.28 17.68
C LEU A 986 6.83 29.88 16.76
N ASP A 987 5.68 29.20 16.63
CA ASP A 987 4.61 29.62 15.72
C ASP A 987 4.12 31.05 16.05
N PRO A 988 4.29 32.03 15.14
CA PRO A 988 3.97 33.42 15.43
C PRO A 988 2.45 33.67 15.52
N THR A 989 1.65 32.87 14.81
CA THR A 989 0.19 33.01 14.81
C THR A 989 -0.40 32.56 16.14
N LEU A 990 -0.03 31.37 16.60
CA LEU A 990 -0.50 30.82 17.86
C LEU A 990 -0.01 31.69 19.03
N THR A 991 1.23 32.20 18.95
CA THR A 991 1.77 33.15 19.93
C THR A 991 0.90 34.41 20.01
N GLU A 992 0.51 35.00 18.87
CA GLU A 992 -0.36 36.18 18.84
C GLU A 992 -1.75 35.90 19.43
N ILE A 993 -2.36 34.76 19.07
CA ILE A 993 -3.69 34.37 19.58
C ILE A 993 -3.65 34.21 21.11
N LEU A 994 -2.69 33.45 21.62
CA LEU A 994 -2.56 33.18 23.05
C LEU A 994 -2.23 34.45 23.84
N GLN A 995 -1.43 35.35 23.27
CA GLN A 995 -1.16 36.67 23.85
C GLN A 995 -2.43 37.51 24.02
N ILE A 996 -3.32 37.52 23.02
CA ILE A 996 -4.59 38.26 23.09
C ILE A 996 -5.53 37.63 24.12
N CYS A 997 -5.53 36.30 24.25
CA CYS A 997 -6.40 35.58 25.18
C CYS A 997 -5.95 35.65 26.64
N ALA A 998 -4.65 35.82 26.92
CA ALA A 998 -4.08 35.72 28.26
C ALA A 998 -4.77 36.62 29.33
N PRO A 999 -5.12 37.90 29.07
CA PRO A 999 -5.86 38.71 30.04
C PRO A 999 -7.26 38.15 30.36
N ALA A 1000 -7.96 37.61 29.36
CA ALA A 1000 -9.27 36.99 29.54
C ALA A 1000 -9.16 35.68 30.35
N VAL A 1001 -8.09 34.91 30.18
CA VAL A 1001 -7.81 33.70 30.99
C VAL A 1001 -7.68 34.05 32.47
N ILE A 1002 -7.00 35.14 32.81
CA ILE A 1002 -6.91 35.63 34.20
C ILE A 1002 -8.30 35.97 34.74
N ASP A 1003 -9.13 36.67 33.96
CA ASP A 1003 -10.50 37.00 34.35
C ASP A 1003 -11.39 35.77 34.53
N ILE A 1004 -11.22 34.75 33.69
CA ILE A 1004 -11.91 33.47 33.85
C ILE A 1004 -11.46 32.80 35.14
N ALA A 1005 -10.15 32.69 35.38
CA ALA A 1005 -9.60 32.06 36.58
C ALA A 1005 -10.06 32.78 37.86
N LEU A 1006 -10.06 34.11 37.88
CA LEU A 1006 -10.56 34.91 39.02
C LEU A 1006 -12.07 34.81 39.17
N SER A 1007 -12.82 34.70 38.08
CA SER A 1007 -14.29 34.61 38.15
C SER A 1007 -14.79 33.33 38.79
N ARG A 1008 -14.00 32.23 38.71
CA ARG A 1008 -14.28 30.94 39.35
C ARG A 1008 -14.15 30.96 40.87
N LEU A 1009 -13.52 31.99 41.43
CA LEU A 1009 -13.36 32.15 42.88
C LEU A 1009 -14.54 32.95 43.47
N SER A 1010 -15.05 32.50 44.62
CA SER A 1010 -16.05 33.25 45.40
C SER A 1010 -15.48 34.56 45.96
N LEU A 1011 -16.33 35.50 46.37
CA LEU A 1011 -15.88 36.80 46.87
C LEU A 1011 -14.92 36.68 48.06
N ARG A 1012 -15.13 35.69 48.95
CA ARG A 1012 -14.28 35.39 50.12
C ARG A 1012 -12.93 34.77 49.72
N GLU A 1013 -12.91 33.94 48.69
CA GLU A 1013 -11.68 33.34 48.14
C GLU A 1013 -10.86 34.35 47.34
N ARG A 1014 -11.51 35.29 46.64
CA ARG A 1014 -10.83 36.40 45.95
C ARG A 1014 -10.07 37.31 46.92
N MET A 1015 -10.57 37.49 48.15
CA MET A 1015 -9.89 38.28 49.18
C MET A 1015 -8.64 37.61 49.75
N SER A 1016 -8.54 36.28 49.70
CA SER A 1016 -7.40 35.48 50.19
C SER A 1016 -6.52 34.92 49.07
N HIS A 1017 -6.95 35.01 47.81
CA HIS A 1017 -6.19 34.64 46.62
C HIS A 1017 -5.15 35.73 46.27
N PRO A 1018 -3.92 35.36 45.91
CA PRO A 1018 -3.38 34.01 45.71
C PRO A 1018 -2.67 33.43 46.95
N GLY A 1019 -2.62 34.15 48.08
CA GLY A 1019 -1.99 33.74 49.34
C GLY A 1019 -1.49 34.93 50.15
N SER A 1020 -0.72 34.69 51.22
CA SER A 1020 -0.08 35.78 51.99
C SER A 1020 1.07 36.37 51.19
N ALA A 1021 1.05 37.69 50.96
CA ALA A 1021 2.14 38.39 50.29
C ALA A 1021 3.45 38.23 51.07
N LEU A 1022 4.51 37.82 50.37
CA LEU A 1022 5.88 37.87 50.90
C LEU A 1022 6.32 39.33 50.85
N LYS A 1023 6.62 39.92 52.01
CA LYS A 1023 7.21 41.27 52.07
C LYS A 1023 8.62 41.16 51.48
N GLY A 1024 8.80 41.56 50.22
CA GLY A 1024 9.98 41.31 49.39
C GLY A 1024 11.30 41.99 49.83
N GLN A 1025 11.71 41.86 51.09
CA GLN A 1025 13.02 42.30 51.59
C GLN A 1025 14.07 41.18 51.60
N ASP A 1026 13.67 39.93 51.44
CA ASP A 1026 14.57 38.78 51.35
C ASP A 1026 15.24 38.66 49.97
N TRP A 1027 16.34 37.90 49.89
CA TRP A 1027 17.13 37.66 48.68
C TRP A 1027 16.26 37.32 47.43
N LEU A 1028 15.25 36.46 47.60
CA LEU A 1028 14.36 36.03 46.53
C LEU A 1028 13.60 37.21 45.86
N GLY A 1029 13.14 38.18 46.67
CA GLY A 1029 12.43 39.35 46.16
C GLY A 1029 13.34 40.26 45.33
N LYS A 1030 14.61 40.41 45.74
CA LYS A 1030 15.62 41.19 45.01
C LYS A 1030 15.97 40.55 43.67
N VAL A 1031 16.14 39.23 43.66
CA VAL A 1031 16.43 38.46 42.45
C VAL A 1031 15.28 38.50 41.45
N VAL A 1032 14.04 38.31 41.91
CA VAL A 1032 12.85 38.40 41.05
C VAL A 1032 12.70 39.81 40.46
N ALA A 1033 12.94 40.84 41.27
CA ALA A 1033 12.90 42.22 40.78
C ALA A 1033 13.98 42.48 39.71
N ARG A 1034 15.18 41.95 39.92
CA ARG A 1034 16.28 42.08 38.95
C ARG A 1034 16.01 41.29 37.67
N ALA A 1035 15.54 40.05 37.77
CA ALA A 1035 15.15 39.24 36.62
C ALA A 1035 14.07 39.95 35.79
N ALA A 1036 13.07 40.56 36.43
CA ALA A 1036 12.03 41.32 35.75
C ALA A 1036 12.58 42.54 35.00
N GLN A 1037 13.53 43.28 35.59
CA GLN A 1037 14.22 44.39 34.92
C GLN A 1037 15.02 43.91 33.70
N ILE A 1038 15.84 42.87 33.87
CA ILE A 1038 16.69 42.35 32.79
C ILE A 1038 15.86 41.85 31.61
N LEU A 1039 14.78 41.11 31.89
CA LEU A 1039 13.89 40.54 30.87
C LEU A 1039 12.87 41.55 30.31
N GLY A 1040 12.87 42.80 30.78
CA GLY A 1040 11.99 43.87 30.27
C GLY A 1040 10.52 43.74 30.68
N VAL A 1041 10.24 43.13 31.83
CA VAL A 1041 8.88 43.02 32.39
C VAL A 1041 8.49 44.36 33.05
N PRO A 1042 7.31 44.96 32.73
CA PRO A 1042 6.96 46.35 33.13
C PRO A 1042 6.97 46.64 34.63
N ALA A 1043 6.72 45.62 35.45
CA ALA A 1043 6.78 45.70 36.90
C ALA A 1043 7.20 44.35 37.47
N PRO A 1044 7.97 44.32 38.58
CA PRO A 1044 8.36 43.06 39.20
C PRO A 1044 7.11 42.33 39.72
N PRO A 1045 6.97 41.02 39.42
CA PRO A 1045 5.82 40.27 39.87
C PRO A 1045 5.81 40.17 41.39
N LYS A 1046 4.64 40.31 42.00
CA LYS A 1046 4.50 40.15 43.45
C LYS A 1046 4.73 38.69 43.82
N LEU A 1047 5.26 38.46 45.02
CA LEU A 1047 5.51 37.11 45.54
C LEU A 1047 4.50 36.76 46.61
N PHE A 1048 3.92 35.56 46.52
CA PHE A 1048 2.94 35.06 47.48
C PHE A 1048 3.36 33.69 47.99
N ALA A 1049 3.40 33.52 49.32
CA ALA A 1049 3.78 32.25 49.91
C ALA A 1049 2.62 31.25 49.87
N ARG A 1050 2.94 30.01 49.49
CA ARG A 1050 2.08 28.84 49.65
C ARG A 1050 2.77 27.82 50.56
N LYS A 1051 2.00 27.34 51.55
CA LYS A 1051 2.43 26.30 52.49
C LYS A 1051 2.02 24.88 52.06
N THR A 1052 1.16 24.78 51.04
CA THR A 1052 0.81 23.51 50.39
C THR A 1052 2.00 23.01 49.56
N PRO A 1053 2.15 21.69 49.35
CA PRO A 1053 3.14 21.17 48.42
C PRO A 1053 2.84 21.61 46.98
N GLY A 1054 3.89 21.77 46.17
CA GLY A 1054 3.80 22.19 44.77
C GLY A 1054 5.16 22.55 44.17
N PRO A 1055 5.21 23.06 42.93
CA PRO A 1055 6.47 23.44 42.29
C PRO A 1055 7.16 24.59 43.04
N ALA A 1056 8.49 24.64 43.08
CA ALA A 1056 9.23 25.66 43.83
C ALA A 1056 8.72 27.10 43.61
N ILE A 1057 8.47 27.47 42.35
CA ILE A 1057 7.88 28.75 41.95
C ILE A 1057 6.87 28.49 40.82
N ALA A 1058 5.67 29.10 40.88
CA ALA A 1058 4.65 29.01 39.82
C ALA A 1058 4.02 30.38 39.50
N ALA A 1059 3.37 30.50 38.34
CA ALA A 1059 2.58 31.69 38.00
C ALA A 1059 1.25 31.74 38.76
N ALA A 1060 0.82 32.93 39.14
CA ALA A 1060 -0.43 33.20 39.85
C ALA A 1060 -1.39 34.02 38.96
N PRO A 1061 -2.64 33.58 38.74
CA PRO A 1061 -3.64 34.32 37.97
C PRO A 1061 -4.14 35.55 38.76
N THR A 1062 -3.36 36.63 38.72
CA THR A 1062 -3.63 37.89 39.43
C THR A 1062 -3.54 39.08 38.49
N LYS A 1063 -4.02 40.25 38.93
CA LYS A 1063 -3.92 41.51 38.18
C LYS A 1063 -3.11 42.52 38.98
N PRO A 1064 -1.83 42.79 38.63
CA PRO A 1064 -1.03 42.17 37.56
C PRO A 1064 -0.59 40.72 37.88
N PRO A 1065 -0.21 39.90 36.87
CA PRO A 1065 0.29 38.54 37.09
C PRO A 1065 1.46 38.49 38.06
N SER A 1066 1.48 37.48 38.92
CA SER A 1066 2.39 37.39 40.07
C SER A 1066 2.93 35.97 40.21
N LEU A 1067 3.83 35.72 41.17
CA LEU A 1067 4.42 34.40 41.40
C LEU A 1067 4.00 33.83 42.76
N LEU A 1068 3.69 32.53 42.77
CA LEU A 1068 3.52 31.70 43.96
C LEU A 1068 4.86 31.06 44.33
N VAL A 1069 5.21 31.12 45.60
CA VAL A 1069 6.43 30.54 46.16
C VAL A 1069 6.06 29.43 47.13
N TYR A 1070 6.42 28.19 46.81
CA TYR A 1070 6.11 27.02 47.60
C TYR A 1070 7.26 26.75 48.56
N THR A 1071 7.16 27.33 49.75
CA THR A 1071 8.28 27.41 50.72
C THR A 1071 8.89 26.05 51.12
N GLN A 1072 8.11 24.97 51.08
CA GLN A 1072 8.59 23.60 51.37
C GLN A 1072 9.46 23.02 50.25
N SER A 1073 9.24 23.44 49.01
CA SER A 1073 9.94 22.92 47.81
C SER A 1073 11.22 23.69 47.48
N LEU A 1074 11.57 24.72 48.28
CA LEU A 1074 12.80 25.49 48.12
C LEU A 1074 13.98 24.88 48.90
N ALA A 1075 13.74 23.96 49.83
CA ALA A 1075 14.78 23.37 50.66
C ALA A 1075 15.74 22.51 49.80
N GLY A 1076 17.05 22.78 49.91
CA GLY A 1076 18.09 22.02 49.20
C GLY A 1076 18.39 22.48 47.77
N VAL A 1077 17.67 23.48 47.25
CA VAL A 1077 17.93 24.05 45.92
C VAL A 1077 19.04 25.10 45.99
N SER A 1078 20.05 25.02 45.12
CA SER A 1078 21.13 26.02 45.04
C SER A 1078 20.63 27.39 44.59
N ARG A 1079 21.39 28.45 44.88
CA ARG A 1079 21.00 29.82 44.47
C ARG A 1079 20.99 29.97 42.96
N GLU A 1080 21.89 29.29 42.28
CA GLU A 1080 22.04 29.29 40.82
C GLU A 1080 20.85 28.57 40.16
N ALA A 1081 20.44 27.42 40.70
CA ALA A 1081 19.25 26.69 40.24
C ALA A 1081 17.96 27.48 40.52
N LEU A 1082 17.90 28.21 41.65
CA LEU A 1082 16.82 29.16 41.92
C LEU A 1082 16.81 30.33 40.94
N ALA A 1083 17.97 30.89 40.58
CA ALA A 1083 18.08 31.97 39.59
C ALA A 1083 17.57 31.50 38.21
N PHE A 1084 17.89 30.27 37.81
CA PHE A 1084 17.35 29.65 36.60
C PHE A 1084 15.81 29.59 36.64
N MET A 1085 15.24 29.03 37.72
CA MET A 1085 13.78 28.91 37.87
C MET A 1085 13.08 30.27 37.89
N ILE A 1086 13.68 31.27 38.57
CA ILE A 1086 13.14 32.64 38.60
C ILE A 1086 13.14 33.24 37.21
N GLY A 1087 14.26 33.15 36.48
CA GLY A 1087 14.36 33.63 35.11
C GLY A 1087 13.30 33.02 34.20
N LYS A 1088 13.11 31.70 34.31
CA LYS A 1088 12.07 30.96 33.59
C LYS A 1088 10.67 31.47 33.92
N ARG A 1089 10.32 31.56 35.21
CA ARG A 1089 8.98 31.99 35.65
C ARG A 1089 8.69 33.45 35.34
N VAL A 1090 9.68 34.33 35.42
CA VAL A 1090 9.52 35.75 35.07
C VAL A 1090 9.32 35.91 33.55
N MET A 1091 10.06 35.16 32.73
CA MET A 1091 9.86 35.13 31.28
C MET A 1091 8.46 34.63 30.91
N GLU A 1092 7.95 33.61 31.60
CA GLU A 1092 6.60 33.09 31.39
C GLU A 1092 5.49 34.11 31.64
N LEU A 1093 5.71 35.11 32.51
CA LEU A 1093 4.70 36.15 32.80
C LEU A 1093 4.59 37.22 31.71
N THR A 1094 5.41 37.14 30.67
CA THR A 1094 5.36 38.08 29.55
C THR A 1094 4.18 37.79 28.62
N PRO A 1095 3.59 38.81 27.96
CA PRO A 1095 2.37 38.61 27.16
C PRO A 1095 2.41 37.45 26.15
N PRO A 1096 3.51 37.18 25.41
CA PRO A 1096 3.57 36.08 24.44
C PRO A 1096 3.46 34.68 25.05
N LEU A 1097 3.86 34.49 26.31
CA LEU A 1097 3.98 33.18 26.95
C LEU A 1097 3.06 33.01 28.17
N LEU A 1098 2.41 34.09 28.62
CA LEU A 1098 1.55 34.12 29.81
C LEU A 1098 0.42 33.11 29.77
N ALA A 1099 -0.16 32.83 28.60
CA ALA A 1099 -1.19 31.80 28.47
C ALA A 1099 -0.67 30.40 28.84
N ARG A 1100 0.58 30.05 28.48
CA ARG A 1100 1.23 28.78 28.88
C ARG A 1100 1.42 28.71 30.39
N ALA A 1101 1.77 29.82 31.01
CA ALA A 1101 1.95 29.88 32.47
C ALA A 1101 0.65 29.64 33.25
N LEU A 1102 -0.48 30.08 32.70
CA LEU A 1102 -1.81 30.01 33.34
C LEU A 1102 -2.61 28.77 32.94
N CYS A 1103 -2.30 28.16 31.80
CA CYS A 1103 -2.84 26.90 31.31
C CYS A 1103 -1.68 25.91 31.16
N PRO A 1104 -1.20 25.32 32.28
CA PRO A 1104 0.01 24.51 32.27
C PRO A 1104 -0.15 23.18 31.52
N SER A 1105 -1.37 22.72 31.27
CA SER A 1105 -1.60 21.50 30.47
C SER A 1105 -1.80 21.80 28.99
N ILE A 1106 -1.29 20.90 28.14
CA ILE A 1106 -1.49 20.96 26.68
C ILE A 1106 -2.98 20.94 26.32
N THR A 1107 -3.79 20.19 27.08
CA THR A 1107 -5.24 20.10 26.87
C THR A 1107 -5.92 21.45 27.08
N GLU A 1108 -5.56 22.19 28.13
CA GLU A 1108 -6.08 23.54 28.38
C GLU A 1108 -5.63 24.54 27.30
N LEU A 1109 -4.37 24.46 26.85
CA LEU A 1109 -3.88 25.31 25.77
C LEU A 1109 -4.56 25.04 24.43
N LYS A 1110 -4.80 23.76 24.10
CA LYS A 1110 -5.56 23.36 22.91
C LYS A 1110 -7.01 23.82 22.97
N ALA A 1111 -7.63 23.71 24.15
CA ALA A 1111 -8.99 24.20 24.37
C ALA A 1111 -9.05 25.72 24.20
N LEU A 1112 -8.12 26.46 24.82
CA LEU A 1112 -8.06 27.91 24.72
C LEU A 1112 -7.85 28.41 23.27
N ALA A 1113 -6.90 27.82 22.54
CA ALA A 1113 -6.63 28.18 21.14
C ALA A 1113 -7.82 27.84 20.23
N SER A 1114 -8.45 26.68 20.42
CA SER A 1114 -9.65 26.28 19.67
C SER A 1114 -10.85 27.19 19.96
N SER A 1115 -11.10 27.52 21.24
CA SER A 1115 -12.17 28.45 21.64
C SER A 1115 -11.94 29.84 21.05
N ALA A 1116 -10.71 30.35 21.06
CA ALA A 1116 -10.36 31.64 20.46
C ALA A 1116 -10.60 31.64 18.94
N ALA A 1117 -10.21 30.57 18.24
CA ALA A 1117 -10.44 30.42 16.81
C ALA A 1117 -11.94 30.36 16.47
N ARG A 1118 -12.71 29.53 17.18
CA ARG A 1118 -14.18 29.41 17.01
C ARG A 1118 -14.91 30.73 17.23
N ILE A 1119 -14.53 31.48 18.27
CA ILE A 1119 -15.08 32.82 18.54
C ILE A 1119 -14.81 33.77 17.37
N ALA A 1120 -13.60 33.73 16.81
CA ALA A 1120 -13.21 34.61 15.73
C ALA A 1120 -13.79 34.22 14.35
N THR A 1121 -14.24 32.98 14.18
CA THR A 1121 -14.92 32.47 12.98
C THR A 1121 -16.44 32.36 13.13
N GLU A 1122 -17.02 32.94 14.19
CA GLU A 1122 -18.47 32.95 14.48
C GLU A 1122 -19.10 31.55 14.66
N GLN A 1123 -18.29 30.54 15.01
CA GLN A 1123 -18.71 29.16 15.29
C GLN A 1123 -18.74 28.90 16.81
N ILE A 1124 -19.43 29.76 17.56
CA ILE A 1124 -19.37 29.79 19.03
C ILE A 1124 -20.12 28.58 19.63
N GLU A 1125 -19.44 27.80 20.46
CA GLU A 1125 -20.04 26.73 21.28
C GLU A 1125 -20.35 27.22 22.71
N PRO A 1126 -21.27 26.58 23.47
CA PRO A 1126 -21.58 26.99 24.85
C PRO A 1126 -20.36 27.07 25.78
N GLY A 1127 -19.33 26.25 25.57
CA GLY A 1127 -18.08 26.27 26.33
C GLY A 1127 -17.17 27.48 26.03
N ASP A 1128 -17.40 28.17 24.91
CA ASP A 1128 -16.62 29.35 24.50
C ASP A 1128 -17.14 30.65 25.12
N GLN A 1129 -18.37 30.63 25.65
CA GLN A 1129 -19.07 31.79 26.20
C GLN A 1129 -18.27 32.55 27.27
N PRO A 1130 -17.59 31.90 28.25
CA PRO A 1130 -16.79 32.62 29.24
C PRO A 1130 -15.63 33.42 28.63
N LEU A 1131 -15.02 32.91 27.56
CA LEU A 1131 -13.95 33.60 26.84
C LEU A 1131 -14.53 34.71 25.94
N ARG A 1132 -15.64 34.44 25.25
CA ARG A 1132 -16.32 35.40 24.37
C ARG A 1132 -16.76 36.67 25.09
N GLU A 1133 -17.29 36.55 26.30
CA GLU A 1133 -17.77 37.67 27.13
C GLU A 1133 -16.65 38.59 27.60
N ARG A 1134 -15.41 38.08 27.68
CA ARG A 1134 -14.23 38.80 28.20
C ARG A 1134 -13.33 39.33 27.09
N LEU A 1135 -13.50 38.88 25.84
CA LEU A 1135 -12.81 39.41 24.67
C LEU A 1135 -13.53 40.64 24.10
N LYS A 1136 -12.80 41.72 23.83
CA LYS A 1136 -13.35 42.91 23.16
C LYS A 1136 -13.57 42.63 21.67
N ARG A 1137 -14.41 43.44 21.01
CA ARG A 1137 -14.65 43.33 19.56
C ARG A 1137 -13.33 43.41 18.75
N ASP A 1138 -12.44 44.31 19.12
CA ASP A 1138 -11.13 44.45 18.48
C ASP A 1138 -10.22 43.22 18.70
N ASP A 1139 -10.27 42.61 19.88
CA ASP A 1139 -9.52 41.39 20.19
C ASP A 1139 -10.00 40.22 19.33
N VAL A 1140 -11.31 40.05 19.16
CA VAL A 1140 -11.92 39.05 18.28
C VAL A 1140 -11.52 39.28 16.82
N ALA A 1141 -11.53 40.53 16.35
CA ALA A 1141 -11.11 40.89 14.99
C ALA A 1141 -9.63 40.56 14.73
N ARG A 1142 -8.75 40.83 15.70
CA ARG A 1142 -7.31 40.52 15.63
C ARG A 1142 -7.04 39.02 15.62
N ILE A 1143 -7.72 38.25 16.48
CA ILE A 1143 -7.64 36.79 16.46
C ILE A 1143 -8.11 36.25 15.10
N GLY A 1144 -9.21 36.78 14.55
CA GLY A 1144 -9.70 36.37 13.23
C GLY A 1144 -8.73 36.69 12.09
N ALA A 1145 -8.01 37.81 12.16
CA ALA A 1145 -6.96 38.16 11.21
C ALA A 1145 -5.74 37.21 11.32
N ALA A 1146 -5.35 36.81 12.54
CA ALA A 1146 -4.30 35.82 12.76
C ALA A 1146 -4.70 34.44 12.21
N VAL A 1147 -5.90 33.95 12.52
CA VAL A 1147 -6.42 32.65 12.03
C VAL A 1147 -6.50 32.63 10.49
N ARG A 1148 -7.02 33.69 9.85
CA ARG A 1148 -7.06 33.78 8.37
C ARG A 1148 -5.67 33.77 7.74
N ARG A 1149 -4.68 34.45 8.33
CA ARG A 1149 -3.28 34.41 7.86
C ARG A 1149 -2.71 33.00 7.89
N SER A 1150 -2.95 32.24 8.96
CA SER A 1150 -2.52 30.84 9.05
C SER A 1150 -3.24 29.92 8.07
N MET A 1151 -4.53 30.12 7.82
CA MET A 1151 -5.30 29.32 6.84
C MET A 1151 -4.83 29.56 5.40
N MET A 1152 -4.51 30.80 5.02
CA MET A 1152 -3.97 31.10 3.69
C MET A 1152 -2.55 30.56 3.46
N GLY A 1153 -1.78 30.33 4.52
CA GLY A 1153 -0.44 29.75 4.47
C GLY A 1153 -0.38 28.21 4.54
N GLY A 1154 -1.53 27.51 4.49
CA GLY A 1154 -1.59 26.04 4.55
C GLY A 1154 -1.34 25.43 5.94
N GLY A 1155 -1.41 26.21 7.02
CA GLY A 1155 -0.87 25.84 8.32
C GLY A 1155 -1.70 24.83 9.13
N ARG A 1156 -1.05 23.73 9.54
CA ARG A 1156 -1.42 22.94 10.74
C ARG A 1156 -0.81 23.61 11.96
N ILE A 1157 -1.62 24.16 12.85
CA ILE A 1157 -1.15 24.74 14.12
C ILE A 1157 -0.87 23.61 15.11
N ASP A 1158 0.40 23.43 15.48
CA ASP A 1158 0.81 22.42 16.46
C ASP A 1158 1.00 23.03 17.85
N VAL A 1159 -0.05 22.94 18.66
CA VAL A 1159 -0.05 23.43 20.05
C VAL A 1159 0.97 22.67 20.92
N VAL A 1160 1.26 21.40 20.64
CA VAL A 1160 2.24 20.61 21.41
C VAL A 1160 3.64 21.14 21.14
N ARG A 1161 4.03 21.24 19.87
CA ARG A 1161 5.34 21.78 19.47
C ARG A 1161 5.51 23.22 19.93
N TRP A 1162 4.48 24.06 19.79
CA TRP A 1162 4.53 25.43 20.32
C TRP A 1162 4.77 25.45 21.83
N SER A 1163 4.06 24.60 22.59
CA SER A 1163 4.21 24.50 24.04
C SER A 1163 5.62 24.06 24.46
N GLN A 1164 6.20 23.08 23.76
CA GLN A 1164 7.57 22.61 23.97
C GLN A 1164 8.61 23.71 23.67
N LEU A 1165 8.49 24.38 22.52
CA LEU A 1165 9.40 25.47 22.13
C LEU A 1165 9.25 26.71 23.04
N ALA A 1166 8.05 26.98 23.53
CA ALA A 1166 7.80 28.00 24.55
C ALA A 1166 8.52 27.64 25.86
N ASP A 1167 8.52 26.36 26.27
CA ASP A 1167 9.28 25.89 27.44
C ASP A 1167 10.79 26.03 27.26
N VAL A 1168 11.31 25.70 26.07
CA VAL A 1168 12.73 25.92 25.72
C VAL A 1168 13.05 27.41 25.81
N SER A 1169 12.20 28.28 25.26
CA SER A 1169 12.40 29.74 25.26
C SER A 1169 12.52 30.31 26.69
N VAL A 1170 11.64 29.91 27.60
CA VAL A 1170 11.71 30.36 29.00
C VAL A 1170 12.89 29.74 29.74
N SER A 1171 13.28 28.52 29.38
CA SER A 1171 14.46 27.85 29.93
C SER A 1171 15.77 28.50 29.45
N CYS A 1172 15.82 29.01 28.21
CA CYS A 1172 16.93 29.83 27.71
C CYS A 1172 17.08 31.13 28.52
N ALA A 1173 15.96 31.78 28.86
CA ALA A 1173 15.99 32.95 29.73
C ALA A 1173 16.51 32.61 31.14
N GLY A 1174 16.09 31.47 31.70
CA GLY A 1174 16.64 30.93 32.95
C GLY A 1174 18.15 30.69 32.87
N LEU A 1175 18.62 30.03 31.80
CA LEU A 1175 20.03 29.71 31.59
C LEU A 1175 20.88 30.97 31.36
N LEU A 1176 20.37 31.97 30.65
CA LEU A 1176 21.05 33.25 30.44
C LEU A 1176 21.33 33.96 31.78
N LEU A 1177 20.36 33.91 32.69
CA LEU A 1177 20.42 34.58 33.99
C LEU A 1177 21.22 33.79 35.03
N ALA A 1178 21.15 32.45 35.02
CA ALA A 1178 21.96 31.60 35.88
C ALA A 1178 23.42 31.49 35.40
N GLY A 1179 23.64 31.56 34.08
CA GLY A 1179 24.96 31.48 33.46
C GLY A 1179 25.65 30.11 33.57
N ASP A 1180 24.93 29.08 34.04
CA ASP A 1180 25.48 27.77 34.35
C ASP A 1180 24.53 26.62 33.90
N LEU A 1181 25.07 25.70 33.11
CA LEU A 1181 24.37 24.54 32.58
C LEU A 1181 24.08 23.49 33.66
N GLU A 1182 24.93 23.39 34.68
CA GLU A 1182 24.74 22.49 35.82
C GLU A 1182 23.57 22.94 36.71
N ALA A 1183 23.48 24.24 36.96
CA ALA A 1183 22.35 24.84 37.65
C ALA A 1183 21.04 24.63 36.88
N ALA A 1184 21.07 24.74 35.55
CA ALA A 1184 19.91 24.42 34.70
C ALA A 1184 19.52 22.94 34.78
N ARG A 1185 20.48 22.01 34.73
CA ARG A 1185 20.25 20.57 34.91
C ARG A 1185 19.59 20.27 36.26
N ALA A 1186 20.13 20.84 37.33
CA ALA A 1186 19.59 20.65 38.69
C ALA A 1186 18.17 21.21 38.84
N ALA A 1187 17.88 22.37 38.25
CA ALA A 1187 16.55 22.96 38.24
C ALA A 1187 15.54 22.11 37.45
N ILE A 1188 15.90 21.68 36.23
CA ILE A 1188 15.03 20.87 35.36
C ILE A 1188 14.72 19.51 35.99
N ALA A 1189 15.66 18.92 36.74
CA ALA A 1189 15.47 17.62 37.39
C ALA A 1189 14.36 17.60 38.45
N ILE A 1190 14.09 18.75 39.09
CA ILE A 1190 13.07 18.89 40.14
C ILE A 1190 11.77 19.54 39.65
N GLU A 1191 11.70 19.91 38.36
CA GLU A 1191 10.47 20.43 37.75
C GLU A 1191 9.45 19.31 37.49
N PRO A 1192 8.16 19.53 37.77
CA PRO A 1192 7.11 18.58 37.40
C PRO A 1192 6.99 18.50 35.87
N GLN A 1193 6.94 17.29 35.31
CA GLN A 1193 6.73 17.06 33.88
C GLN A 1193 5.26 16.79 33.57
N ALA A 1194 4.68 17.57 32.66
CA ALA A 1194 3.34 17.33 32.14
C ALA A 1194 3.38 16.44 30.88
N PRO A 1195 2.32 15.67 30.59
CA PRO A 1195 2.22 14.90 29.36
C PRO A 1195 2.43 15.78 28.11
N GLY A 1196 3.42 15.43 27.30
CA GLY A 1196 3.80 16.14 26.08
C GLY A 1196 4.89 17.21 26.22
N ASP A 1197 5.45 17.41 27.42
CA ASP A 1197 6.70 18.18 27.59
C ASP A 1197 7.91 17.42 26.99
N LEU A 1198 9.00 18.15 26.69
CA LEU A 1198 10.28 17.52 26.32
C LEU A 1198 10.89 16.80 27.53
N SER A 1199 11.55 15.66 27.28
CA SER A 1199 12.32 14.96 28.31
C SER A 1199 13.43 15.88 28.86
N PRO A 1200 13.90 15.70 30.11
CA PRO A 1200 15.00 16.48 30.65
C PRO A 1200 16.25 16.46 29.78
N ARG A 1201 16.54 15.31 29.18
CA ARG A 1201 17.69 15.14 28.28
C ARG A 1201 17.52 15.93 26.98
N ASP A 1202 16.35 15.84 26.34
CA ASP A 1202 16.07 16.59 25.10
C ASP A 1202 16.04 18.10 25.38
N LYS A 1203 15.45 18.53 26.50
CA LYS A 1203 15.46 19.92 26.94
C LYS A 1203 16.89 20.42 27.14
N MET A 1204 17.76 19.64 27.79
CA MET A 1204 19.18 19.99 27.93
C MET A 1204 19.90 20.01 26.58
N ARG A 1205 19.58 19.12 25.64
CA ARG A 1205 20.15 19.15 24.28
C ARG A 1205 19.84 20.49 23.59
N GLU A 1206 18.58 20.94 23.61
CA GLU A 1206 18.18 22.22 23.04
C GLU A 1206 18.85 23.41 23.74
N LEU A 1207 18.97 23.36 25.08
CA LEU A 1207 19.62 24.42 25.86
C LEU A 1207 21.11 24.54 25.59
N VAL A 1208 21.84 23.42 25.48
CA VAL A 1208 23.27 23.42 25.15
C VAL A 1208 23.47 23.96 23.73
N ALA A 1209 22.66 23.52 22.76
CA ALA A 1209 22.71 24.06 21.39
C ALA A 1209 22.49 25.58 21.36
N TRP A 1210 21.46 26.06 22.04
CA TRP A 1210 21.17 27.50 22.10
C TRP A 1210 22.28 28.28 22.81
N TYR A 1211 22.82 27.74 23.91
CA TYR A 1211 23.87 28.39 24.71
C TYR A 1211 25.18 28.58 23.94
N LEU A 1212 25.50 27.63 23.05
CA LEU A 1212 26.65 27.69 22.15
C LEU A 1212 26.37 28.45 20.84
N GLY A 1213 25.10 28.76 20.56
CA GLY A 1213 24.65 29.43 19.36
C GLY A 1213 24.82 30.95 19.35
N ASP A 1214 24.60 31.54 18.18
CA ASP A 1214 24.76 32.98 17.96
C ASP A 1214 23.78 33.84 18.79
N ALA A 1215 22.57 33.32 19.05
CA ALA A 1215 21.54 34.03 19.82
C ALA A 1215 22.01 34.33 21.25
N CYS A 1216 22.54 33.31 21.95
CA CYS A 1216 23.08 33.48 23.29
C CYS A 1216 24.31 34.42 23.29
N ALA A 1217 25.23 34.27 22.33
CA ALA A 1217 26.39 35.15 22.21
C ALA A 1217 25.99 36.64 22.08
N ARG A 1218 25.00 36.96 21.24
CA ARG A 1218 24.48 38.33 21.09
C ARG A 1218 23.83 38.84 22.38
N LEU A 1219 23.06 38.00 23.06
CA LEU A 1219 22.39 38.36 24.32
C LEU A 1219 23.40 38.64 25.43
N ARG A 1220 24.42 37.78 25.56
CA ARG A 1220 25.53 37.98 26.52
C ARG A 1220 26.29 39.27 26.24
N GLN A 1221 26.54 39.60 24.96
CA GLN A 1221 27.15 40.87 24.57
C GLN A 1221 26.27 42.07 24.94
N GLY A 1222 24.97 42.01 24.64
CA GLY A 1222 23.99 43.04 25.00
C GLY A 1222 23.91 43.30 26.50
N LEU A 1223 23.96 42.23 27.30
CA LEU A 1223 23.94 42.28 28.76
C LEU A 1223 25.28 42.70 29.39
N GLY A 1224 26.35 42.82 28.61
CA GLY A 1224 27.69 43.09 29.12
C GLY A 1224 28.30 41.91 29.88
N LEU A 1225 27.81 40.69 29.61
CA LEU A 1225 28.35 39.43 30.13
C LEU A 1225 29.48 38.88 29.26
N ALA A 1226 29.58 39.35 28.01
CA ALA A 1226 30.60 38.90 27.08
C ALA A 1226 31.99 39.37 27.50
N ILE A 1227 32.95 38.45 27.51
CA ILE A 1227 34.36 38.76 27.74
C ILE A 1227 34.97 39.30 26.44
N LEU A 1228 35.60 40.48 26.54
CA LEU A 1228 36.27 41.15 25.42
C LEU A 1228 37.68 40.58 25.13
#